data_AF-A0A9N9Y6Y4-F1
#
_entry.id   AF-A0A9N9Y6Y4-F1
#
_cell.length_a   1.000
_cell.length_b   1.000
_cell.length_c   1.000
_cell.angle_alpha   90.00
_cell.angle_beta   90.00
_cell.angle_gamma   90.00
#
_symmetry.space_group_name_H-M   'P 1'
#
loop_
_entity.id
_entity.type
_entity.pdbx_description
1 polymer ?
#
loop_
_entity_poly.entity_id
_entity_poly.type
_entity_poly.pdbx_seq_one_letter_code
_entity_poly.pdbx_strand_id
1 'polypeptide(L)'
;MMLAVRCRLPVARPYLFPLRRSSINGQLVIARLYSQANKSVSSNSLLENTRNIGIIAHVDAGKTTTTERMLYYSGVTQRVGDVDAGNTVTDFLDLERQRGITIQSAAITFHWPLEANCPPGTQPKTVNLIDTPGHQDFRFEVDRCLPILDGAVCIIDSVKGVEAHTERVWGSAHEFRIPRIVYCNKLDREGASFKRAVMEIGSRLKGWPLVCQIPWWEKEEFVGVIDIVDRVGYRWKSERDKVQYDTASLKEHLGSSNRGLLEEIELARQRLVEGLADFDDAVMEEFLAETEDIPASLLKQAIRRAIKEGDGSVIPVFAGSSFRHIGVEPLMDAIVDYLPNPAERPDADVRLGATKRKLRETLQEKDKKGSKAIVASVASVFKVFDHPKEGIISFVRVYHGTMGRNASTFNTHLGLLERPMGILQISANKTQDIQDLAVGQIGALRGLKKARTGDTLITTVNNKGVPEALRHIQVRPPEIPPPVAFLQVEPFGNVAAQELQTALENATREDPSLRWNRDSKMDQFTIQGMGKLHLDVSLHSMRQKHKIDAEFGPIEVDYKETLTEQTRPHHTVFDRAVASKSGKAACTVTLKPIEPDEHGTLLESGIEKDGNIYQIDVPELDNSKEFTFDLEEARHHLLNGALAATARGPRRASPIHGCLISVTLDTSEGMLENPSGGHFSGASRSAVQAALRDAFDKHQVAILEPLMLVHITCPEAVAGTVQHDITAGAGGSVLEVNDRTAEAATDELIDVSKIYAPPDPYESVTSLRGKKSLTRVVEITAKVPYKEMLNYDDHLRSKTAGRHSMTMSFDSFARVVGHREKGL
;
A
#
# COMPACT_ATOMS: atom_id res chain seq x y z
N MET A 1 -1.18 68.64 38.08
CA MET A 1 -0.43 69.03 36.86
C MET A 1 -0.93 68.13 35.73
N MET A 2 -1.63 68.72 34.74
CA MET A 2 -2.21 68.14 33.50
C MET A 2 -3.09 66.88 33.61
N LEU A 3 -4.43 67.00 33.69
CA LEU A 3 -5.42 67.04 32.58
C LEU A 3 -5.60 65.70 31.83
N ALA A 4 -6.61 64.93 32.23
CA ALA A 4 -7.28 63.92 31.42
C ALA A 4 -8.79 64.24 31.39
N VAL A 5 -9.34 64.45 30.20
CA VAL A 5 -10.74 64.81 29.94
C VAL A 5 -11.53 63.58 29.49
N ARG A 6 -12.68 63.38 30.14
CA ARG A 6 -13.75 62.39 29.88
C ARG A 6 -14.59 62.73 28.64
N CYS A 7 -15.20 61.70 28.03
CA CYS A 7 -16.62 61.58 27.61
C CYS A 7 -16.81 60.25 26.82
N ARG A 8 -17.91 59.48 26.78
CA ARG A 8 -19.25 59.47 27.42
C ARG A 8 -19.97 58.15 27.05
N LEU A 9 -20.60 57.49 28.04
CA LEU A 9 -21.94 56.83 28.08
C LEU A 9 -22.32 55.65 27.12
N PRO A 10 -23.37 54.83 27.43
CA PRO A 10 -23.85 54.38 28.75
C PRO A 10 -24.25 52.87 28.83
N VAL A 11 -24.38 52.40 30.07
CA VAL A 11 -25.06 51.15 30.49
C VAL A 11 -26.47 51.51 31.00
N ALA A 12 -27.50 50.72 30.68
CA ALA A 12 -28.82 50.80 31.33
C ALA A 12 -29.40 49.41 31.64
N ARG A 13 -30.05 49.35 32.81
CA ARG A 13 -30.42 48.25 33.72
C ARG A 13 -31.51 47.26 33.24
N PRO A 14 -31.60 46.07 33.89
CA PRO A 14 -32.76 45.18 33.81
C PRO A 14 -33.86 45.58 34.81
N TYR A 15 -35.13 45.37 34.45
CA TYR A 15 -36.29 45.53 35.33
C TYR A 15 -36.85 44.15 35.74
N LEU A 16 -37.21 44.01 37.02
CA LEU A 16 -37.80 42.82 37.66
C LEU A 16 -39.35 42.87 37.68
N PHE A 17 -39.97 41.72 37.32
CA PHE A 17 -41.19 41.03 37.86
C PHE A 17 -42.60 41.70 37.83
N PRO A 18 -43.71 40.93 37.65
CA PRO A 18 -44.10 39.82 38.53
C PRO A 18 -44.68 38.53 37.90
N LEU A 19 -44.60 37.46 38.69
CA LEU A 19 -45.20 36.14 38.51
C LEU A 19 -46.74 36.19 38.52
N ARG A 20 -47.39 35.53 37.54
CA ARG A 20 -48.68 34.84 37.73
C ARG A 20 -48.83 33.65 36.78
N ARG A 21 -49.37 32.56 37.33
CA ARG A 21 -49.51 31.20 36.80
C ARG A 21 -50.35 31.11 35.52
N SER A 22 -49.93 30.29 34.54
CA SER A 22 -50.81 29.34 33.81
C SER A 22 -50.06 28.47 32.79
N SER A 23 -50.32 27.16 32.89
CA SER A 23 -50.30 26.10 31.87
C SER A 23 -49.08 25.87 30.97
N ILE A 24 -48.32 24.83 31.37
CA ILE A 24 -47.73 23.75 30.58
C ILE A 24 -48.31 23.63 29.14
N ASN A 25 -47.54 23.99 28.11
CA ASN A 25 -47.54 23.39 26.75
C ASN A 25 -46.57 24.09 25.76
N GLY A 26 -45.38 24.54 26.20
CA GLY A 26 -44.41 25.24 25.36
C GLY A 26 -43.14 24.46 24.97
N GLN A 27 -42.88 23.28 25.55
CA GLN A 27 -41.62 22.55 25.34
C GLN A 27 -41.70 21.42 24.28
N LEU A 28 -42.87 21.15 23.72
CA LEU A 28 -43.07 20.08 22.72
C LEU A 28 -42.94 20.55 21.25
N VAL A 29 -42.85 21.85 21.00
CA VAL A 29 -42.79 22.40 19.62
C VAL A 29 -41.36 22.69 19.16
N ILE A 30 -40.44 23.04 20.07
CA ILE A 30 -39.02 23.29 19.71
C ILE A 30 -38.23 21.98 19.58
N ALA A 31 -38.62 20.92 20.31
CA ALA A 31 -38.03 19.59 20.18
C ALA A 31 -38.39 18.89 18.86
N ARG A 32 -39.53 19.23 18.22
CA ARG A 32 -39.93 18.67 16.91
C ARG A 32 -39.22 19.32 15.73
N LEU A 33 -38.75 20.56 15.87
CA LEU A 33 -37.99 21.25 14.81
C LEU A 33 -36.50 20.87 14.83
N TYR A 34 -35.93 20.50 15.98
CA TYR A 34 -34.57 19.96 16.07
C TYR A 34 -34.49 18.44 15.83
N SER A 35 -35.58 17.68 16.00
CA SER A 35 -35.60 16.24 15.68
C SER A 35 -35.89 15.92 14.21
N GLN A 36 -36.19 16.92 13.37
CA GLN A 36 -36.39 16.74 11.92
C GLN A 36 -35.13 17.03 11.08
N ALA A 37 -34.05 17.52 11.69
CA ALA A 37 -32.78 17.79 11.01
C ALA A 37 -31.83 16.56 10.97
N ASN A 38 -32.02 15.56 11.82
CA ASN A 38 -31.42 14.24 11.65
C ASN A 38 -32.36 13.37 10.84
N LYS A 39 -32.46 13.64 9.54
CA LYS A 39 -32.83 12.56 8.60
C LYS A 39 -31.80 11.46 8.85
N SER A 40 -32.25 10.32 9.36
CA SER A 40 -31.51 9.07 9.28
C SER A 40 -31.27 8.81 7.80
N VAL A 41 -30.14 9.30 7.29
CA VAL A 41 -29.63 8.95 5.98
C VAL A 41 -29.55 7.44 6.00
N SER A 42 -30.34 6.77 5.15
CA SER A 42 -30.38 5.31 5.12
C SER A 42 -28.95 4.83 4.86
N SER A 43 -28.50 3.78 5.55
CA SER A 43 -27.14 3.24 5.42
C SER A 43 -26.75 2.98 3.95
N ASN A 44 -27.73 2.64 3.09
CA ASN A 44 -27.55 2.48 1.65
C ASN A 44 -27.19 3.80 0.92
N SER A 45 -27.80 4.93 1.28
CA SER A 45 -27.50 6.21 0.63
C SER A 45 -26.11 6.75 1.00
N LEU A 46 -25.57 6.43 2.18
CA LEU A 46 -24.17 6.73 2.54
C LEU A 46 -23.17 5.89 1.73
N LEU A 47 -23.50 4.61 1.49
CA LEU A 47 -22.71 3.70 0.67
C LEU A 47 -22.60 4.19 -0.77
N GLU A 48 -23.74 4.52 -1.41
CA GLU A 48 -23.78 4.99 -2.80
C GLU A 48 -23.05 6.33 -3.01
N ASN A 49 -23.00 7.15 -1.95
CA ASN A 49 -22.36 8.46 -1.96
C ASN A 49 -20.87 8.43 -1.60
N THR A 50 -20.31 7.27 -1.26
CA THR A 50 -18.88 7.14 -0.89
C THR A 50 -18.03 6.78 -2.11
N ARG A 51 -16.83 7.35 -2.18
CA ARG A 51 -15.76 6.98 -3.12
C ARG A 51 -14.47 6.80 -2.32
N ASN A 52 -13.94 5.58 -2.25
CA ASN A 52 -12.62 5.33 -1.70
C ASN A 52 -11.62 5.25 -2.84
N ILE A 53 -10.77 6.26 -2.97
CA ILE A 53 -9.85 6.38 -4.09
C ILE A 53 -8.40 6.48 -3.64
N GLY A 54 -7.48 6.00 -4.46
CA GLY A 54 -6.06 6.27 -4.28
C GLY A 54 -5.46 6.94 -5.49
N ILE A 55 -4.45 7.77 -5.27
CA ILE A 55 -3.66 8.36 -6.35
C ILE A 55 -2.38 7.55 -6.52
N ILE A 56 -2.14 7.03 -7.72
CA ILE A 56 -0.97 6.23 -8.08
C ILE A 56 -0.19 6.91 -9.20
N ALA A 57 1.15 6.94 -9.09
CA ALA A 57 2.03 7.53 -10.10
C ALA A 57 3.50 7.26 -9.78
N HIS A 58 4.37 7.50 -10.75
CA HIS A 58 5.82 7.55 -10.54
C HIS A 58 6.28 8.82 -9.79
N VAL A 59 7.57 8.88 -9.46
CA VAL A 59 8.20 10.01 -8.75
C VAL A 59 8.10 11.27 -9.61
N ASP A 60 7.80 12.41 -8.99
CA ASP A 60 7.64 13.71 -9.66
C ASP A 60 6.47 13.82 -10.64
N ALA A 61 5.61 12.82 -10.83
CA ALA A 61 4.44 12.96 -11.72
C ALA A 61 3.43 14.04 -11.28
N GLY A 62 3.59 14.59 -10.07
CA GLY A 62 2.76 15.63 -9.49
C GLY A 62 1.59 15.12 -8.64
N LYS A 63 1.69 13.92 -8.05
CA LYS A 63 0.65 13.35 -7.16
C LYS A 63 0.23 14.29 -6.06
N THR A 64 1.19 14.66 -5.22
CA THR A 64 1.00 15.54 -4.07
C THR A 64 0.42 16.88 -4.51
N THR A 65 0.94 17.47 -5.60
CA THR A 65 0.41 18.72 -6.17
C THR A 65 -1.07 18.57 -6.57
N THR A 66 -1.43 17.48 -7.24
CA THR A 66 -2.82 17.19 -7.61
C THR A 66 -3.69 17.02 -6.37
N THR A 67 -3.22 16.28 -5.36
CA THR A 67 -3.92 16.11 -4.08
C THR A 67 -4.19 17.46 -3.40
N GLU A 68 -3.17 18.32 -3.28
CA GLU A 68 -3.32 19.65 -2.68
C GLU A 68 -4.33 20.52 -3.44
N ARG A 69 -4.35 20.45 -4.78
CA ARG A 69 -5.38 21.14 -5.58
C ARG A 69 -6.77 20.59 -5.29
N MET A 70 -6.95 19.27 -5.19
CA MET A 70 -8.24 18.67 -4.82
C MET A 70 -8.73 19.14 -3.43
N LEU A 71 -7.83 19.25 -2.46
CA LEU A 71 -8.16 19.75 -1.12
C LEU A 71 -8.53 21.23 -1.10
N TYR A 72 -7.92 22.03 -1.98
CA TYR A 72 -8.27 23.44 -2.14
C TYR A 72 -9.65 23.60 -2.78
N TYR A 73 -9.94 22.88 -3.87
CA TYR A 73 -11.22 23.00 -4.57
C TYR A 73 -12.39 22.42 -3.79
N SER A 74 -12.18 21.37 -3.00
CA SER A 74 -13.18 20.85 -2.07
C SER A 74 -13.45 21.78 -0.86
N GLY A 75 -12.70 22.88 -0.71
CA GLY A 75 -12.88 23.85 0.37
C GLY A 75 -12.33 23.40 1.73
N VAL A 76 -11.62 22.26 1.79
CA VAL A 76 -10.98 21.76 3.02
C VAL A 76 -9.83 22.68 3.43
N THR A 77 -9.07 23.19 2.46
CA THR A 77 -7.97 24.14 2.67
C THR A 77 -8.29 25.49 2.03
N GLN A 78 -7.95 26.60 2.70
CA GLN A 78 -8.15 27.96 2.15
C GLN A 78 -6.96 28.49 1.35
N ARG A 79 -5.81 27.83 1.48
CA ARG A 79 -4.57 28.15 0.77
C ARG A 79 -4.04 26.86 0.19
N VAL A 80 -3.45 26.95 -0.99
CA VAL A 80 -2.87 25.77 -1.61
C VAL A 80 -1.47 25.52 -1.05
N GLY A 81 -1.20 24.27 -0.69
CA GLY A 81 0.14 23.80 -0.40
C GLY A 81 0.98 23.70 -1.68
N ASP A 82 2.28 23.90 -1.52
CA ASP A 82 3.32 23.81 -2.53
C ASP A 82 4.42 22.87 -2.00
N VAL A 83 4.77 21.88 -2.82
CA VAL A 83 5.79 20.87 -2.51
C VAL A 83 7.16 21.55 -2.39
N ASP A 84 7.47 22.50 -3.26
CA ASP A 84 8.76 23.19 -3.27
C ASP A 84 8.93 24.10 -2.05
N ALA A 85 7.82 24.62 -1.51
CA ALA A 85 7.79 25.40 -0.28
C ALA A 85 7.68 24.54 0.99
N GLY A 86 7.49 23.22 0.85
CA GLY A 86 7.36 22.27 1.96
C GLY A 86 6.16 22.52 2.87
N ASN A 87 5.09 23.15 2.38
CA ASN A 87 3.90 23.51 3.17
C ASN A 87 2.64 22.72 2.78
N THR A 88 2.82 21.57 2.12
CA THR A 88 1.76 20.62 1.77
C THR A 88 1.11 20.04 3.03
N VAL A 89 -0.18 19.70 2.91
CA VAL A 89 -0.98 19.07 3.97
C VAL A 89 -0.71 17.56 4.05
N THR A 90 -0.31 16.98 2.92
CA THR A 90 -0.10 15.54 2.74
C THR A 90 1.29 15.06 3.16
N ASP A 91 2.33 15.89 3.09
CA ASP A 91 3.68 15.54 3.52
C ASP A 91 3.88 15.90 5.00
N PHE A 92 3.83 14.88 5.86
CA PHE A 92 3.88 15.01 7.31
C PHE A 92 5.31 15.01 7.84
N LEU A 93 6.24 14.33 7.15
CA LEU A 93 7.62 14.16 7.60
C LEU A 93 8.52 15.27 7.02
N ASP A 94 9.43 15.79 7.84
CA ASP A 94 10.42 16.77 7.36
C ASP A 94 11.33 16.19 6.26
N LEU A 95 11.56 14.87 6.28
CA LEU A 95 12.26 14.13 5.23
C LEU A 95 11.50 14.12 3.89
N GLU A 96 10.17 14.05 3.91
CA GLU A 96 9.34 14.11 2.70
C GLU A 96 9.52 15.48 2.04
N ARG A 97 9.48 16.56 2.84
CA ARG A 97 9.69 17.93 2.39
C ARG A 97 11.11 18.18 1.88
N GLN A 98 12.13 17.66 2.57
CA GLN A 98 13.53 17.82 2.17
C GLN A 98 13.87 17.08 0.88
N ARG A 99 13.27 15.90 0.66
CA ARG A 99 13.55 15.07 -0.53
C ARG A 99 12.54 15.26 -1.66
N GLY A 100 11.44 15.96 -1.44
CA GLY A 100 10.37 16.16 -2.42
C GLY A 100 9.63 14.88 -2.81
N ILE A 101 9.58 13.88 -1.92
CA ILE A 101 8.93 12.59 -2.17
C ILE A 101 7.93 12.25 -1.06
N THR A 102 6.80 11.66 -1.43
CA THR A 102 5.85 11.07 -0.48
C THR A 102 6.37 9.72 0.00
N ILE A 103 6.48 9.56 1.31
CA ILE A 103 7.04 8.38 1.98
C ILE A 103 5.93 7.59 2.66
N GLN A 104 5.01 8.27 3.36
CA GLN A 104 3.87 7.64 4.03
C GLN A 104 2.56 7.94 3.32
N SER A 105 1.63 6.98 3.32
CA SER A 105 0.34 7.16 2.66
C SER A 105 -0.57 8.15 3.42
N ALA A 106 -1.08 9.21 2.80
CA ALA A 106 -1.98 10.15 3.50
C ALA A 106 -3.45 9.76 3.27
N ALA A 107 -4.23 9.55 4.34
CA ALA A 107 -5.67 9.28 4.24
C ALA A 107 -6.48 10.53 4.61
N ILE A 108 -7.19 11.09 3.63
CA ILE A 108 -7.92 12.36 3.77
C ILE A 108 -9.34 12.23 3.24
N THR A 109 -10.32 12.65 4.03
CA THR A 109 -11.72 12.71 3.60
C THR A 109 -12.15 14.14 3.26
N PHE A 110 -12.76 14.32 2.09
CA PHE A 110 -13.39 15.56 1.65
C PHE A 110 -14.70 15.31 0.89
N HIS A 111 -15.45 16.38 0.62
CA HIS A 111 -16.73 16.30 -0.09
C HIS A 111 -16.62 16.94 -1.47
N TRP A 112 -17.19 16.29 -2.48
CA TRP A 112 -17.24 16.80 -3.85
C TRP A 112 -18.53 16.38 -4.58
N PRO A 113 -19.17 17.26 -5.38
CA PRO A 113 -18.90 18.70 -5.49
C PRO A 113 -19.25 19.45 -4.19
N LEU A 114 -19.01 20.76 -4.15
CA LEU A 114 -19.48 21.60 -3.02
C LEU A 114 -21.01 21.57 -2.93
N GLU A 115 -21.57 21.64 -1.71
CA GLU A 115 -23.02 21.57 -1.50
C GLU A 115 -23.80 22.62 -2.30
N ALA A 116 -23.23 23.83 -2.47
CA ALA A 116 -23.81 24.90 -3.28
C ALA A 116 -23.90 24.58 -4.78
N ASN A 117 -23.07 23.65 -5.27
CA ASN A 117 -23.00 23.23 -6.67
C ASN A 117 -23.73 21.92 -6.93
N CYS A 118 -24.29 21.28 -5.91
CA CYS A 118 -25.10 20.07 -6.07
C CYS A 118 -26.48 20.41 -6.67
N PRO A 119 -26.99 19.58 -7.61
CA PRO A 119 -28.37 19.67 -8.04
C PRO A 119 -29.36 19.65 -6.85
N PRO A 120 -30.48 20.39 -6.91
CA PRO A 120 -31.46 20.44 -5.82
C PRO A 120 -31.91 19.04 -5.37
N GLY A 121 -31.70 18.74 -4.09
CA GLY A 121 -32.06 17.43 -3.51
C GLY A 121 -30.96 16.36 -3.56
N THR A 122 -29.81 16.64 -4.15
CA THR A 122 -28.63 15.74 -4.11
C THR A 122 -27.63 16.20 -3.05
N GLN A 123 -27.02 15.23 -2.37
CA GLN A 123 -25.96 15.49 -1.40
C GLN A 123 -24.58 15.34 -2.06
N PRO A 124 -23.58 16.11 -1.60
CA PRO A 124 -22.22 15.95 -2.07
C PRO A 124 -21.70 14.54 -1.75
N LYS A 125 -20.89 14.00 -2.65
CA LYS A 125 -20.29 12.68 -2.45
C LYS A 125 -19.13 12.80 -1.46
N THR A 126 -18.92 11.76 -0.66
CA THR A 126 -17.80 11.69 0.27
C THR A 126 -16.65 10.96 -0.42
N VAL A 127 -15.54 11.66 -0.61
CA VAL A 127 -14.32 11.12 -1.22
C VAL A 127 -13.31 10.89 -0.11
N ASN A 128 -12.93 9.62 0.07
CA ASN A 128 -11.82 9.21 0.92
C ASN A 128 -10.62 8.98 0.01
N LEU A 129 -9.66 9.90 0.05
CA LEU A 129 -8.45 9.86 -0.74
C LEU A 129 -7.31 9.24 0.08
N ILE A 130 -6.64 8.24 -0.51
CA ILE A 130 -5.36 7.71 -0.03
C ILE A 130 -4.27 8.13 -1.01
N ASP A 131 -3.45 9.10 -0.61
CA ASP A 131 -2.26 9.48 -1.39
C ASP A 131 -1.16 8.45 -1.15
N THR A 132 -0.66 7.81 -2.22
CA THR A 132 0.29 6.69 -2.09
C THR A 132 1.71 7.13 -2.44
N PRO A 133 2.74 6.54 -1.80
CA PRO A 133 4.13 6.83 -2.13
C PRO A 133 4.46 6.62 -3.60
N GLY A 134 5.21 7.57 -4.16
CA GLY A 134 5.68 7.51 -5.55
C GLY A 134 7.02 6.79 -5.73
N HIS A 135 7.71 6.51 -4.63
CA HIS A 135 9.05 5.95 -4.62
C HIS A 135 9.00 4.45 -4.39
N GLN A 136 9.92 3.73 -5.02
CA GLN A 136 9.86 2.27 -5.12
C GLN A 136 10.18 1.56 -3.81
N ASP A 137 11.07 2.13 -2.99
CA ASP A 137 11.42 1.58 -1.67
C ASP A 137 10.23 1.53 -0.69
N PHE A 138 9.13 2.25 -0.98
CA PHE A 138 7.87 2.20 -0.22
C PHE A 138 6.77 1.43 -0.96
N ARG A 139 7.14 0.52 -1.87
CA ARG A 139 6.20 -0.36 -2.59
C ARG A 139 5.27 -1.09 -1.64
N PHE A 140 5.79 -1.61 -0.53
CA PHE A 140 4.98 -2.33 0.45
C PHE A 140 3.82 -1.47 1.00
N GLU A 141 4.02 -0.15 1.14
CA GLU A 141 2.97 0.78 1.56
C GLU A 141 1.92 0.95 0.45
N VAL A 142 2.33 0.98 -0.83
CA VAL A 142 1.41 1.02 -1.98
C VAL A 142 0.58 -0.27 -2.05
N ASP A 143 1.23 -1.43 -2.05
CA ASP A 143 0.58 -2.74 -2.17
C ASP A 143 -0.38 -3.02 -1.00
N ARG A 144 -0.11 -2.46 0.18
CA ARG A 144 -1.01 -2.49 1.35
C ARG A 144 -2.23 -1.58 1.19
N CYS A 145 -2.08 -0.42 0.55
CA CYS A 145 -3.17 0.53 0.40
C CYS A 145 -4.13 0.12 -0.72
N LEU A 146 -3.65 -0.49 -1.80
CA LEU A 146 -4.45 -0.87 -2.96
C LEU A 146 -5.72 -1.68 -2.61
N PRO A 147 -5.68 -2.74 -1.78
CA PRO A 147 -6.87 -3.50 -1.38
C PRO A 147 -7.96 -2.67 -0.67
N ILE A 148 -7.60 -1.52 -0.10
CA ILE A 148 -8.50 -0.62 0.62
C ILE A 148 -9.27 0.30 -0.34
N LEU A 149 -8.84 0.40 -1.59
CA LEU A 149 -9.41 1.29 -2.58
C LEU A 149 -10.58 0.64 -3.32
N ASP A 150 -11.52 1.48 -3.72
CA ASP A 150 -12.59 1.12 -4.65
C ASP A 150 -12.28 1.58 -6.07
N GLY A 151 -11.53 2.67 -6.23
CA GLY A 151 -10.97 3.11 -7.49
C GLY A 151 -9.60 3.76 -7.34
N ALA A 152 -8.92 4.03 -8.45
CA ALA A 152 -7.65 4.74 -8.42
C ALA A 152 -7.52 5.74 -9.57
N VAL A 153 -6.75 6.81 -9.32
CA VAL A 153 -6.37 7.80 -10.32
C VAL A 153 -4.88 7.62 -10.61
N CYS A 154 -4.57 7.23 -11.84
CA CYS A 154 -3.22 7.07 -12.31
C CYS A 154 -2.72 8.37 -12.94
N ILE A 155 -1.76 9.04 -12.29
CA ILE A 155 -1.19 10.28 -12.80
C ILE A 155 0.03 9.97 -13.66
N ILE A 156 0.07 10.54 -14.86
CA ILE A 156 1.17 10.37 -15.80
C ILE A 156 1.78 11.74 -16.10
N ASP A 157 3.11 11.81 -16.14
CA ASP A 157 3.83 13.01 -16.56
C ASP A 157 3.84 13.06 -18.10
N SER A 158 3.19 14.05 -18.70
CA SER A 158 3.09 14.16 -20.17
C SER A 158 4.43 14.47 -20.87
N VAL A 159 5.47 14.86 -20.11
CA VAL A 159 6.84 15.07 -20.61
C VAL A 159 7.63 13.77 -20.67
N LYS A 160 7.40 12.84 -19.73
CA LYS A 160 8.13 11.57 -19.67
C LYS A 160 7.35 10.40 -20.26
N GLY A 161 6.02 10.44 -20.20
CA GLY A 161 5.15 9.35 -20.60
C GLY A 161 5.00 8.28 -19.51
N VAL A 162 4.70 7.05 -19.92
CA VAL A 162 4.53 5.89 -19.02
C VAL A 162 5.90 5.40 -18.55
N GLU A 163 6.17 5.48 -17.25
CA GLU A 163 7.42 4.97 -16.66
C GLU A 163 7.28 3.53 -16.14
N ALA A 164 8.42 2.83 -15.97
CA ALA A 164 8.48 1.47 -15.42
C ALA A 164 7.78 1.31 -14.06
N HIS A 165 7.81 2.38 -13.24
CA HIS A 165 7.13 2.37 -11.97
C HIS A 165 5.60 2.46 -12.15
N THR A 166 5.11 3.27 -13.09
CA THR A 166 3.69 3.34 -13.42
C THR A 166 3.16 2.00 -13.90
N GLU A 167 3.88 1.29 -14.77
CA GLU A 167 3.50 -0.06 -15.26
C GLU A 167 3.35 -1.07 -14.11
N ARG A 168 4.27 -1.05 -13.14
CA ARG A 168 4.22 -1.99 -12.00
C ARG A 168 3.07 -1.68 -11.06
N VAL A 169 2.85 -0.42 -10.70
CA VAL A 169 1.70 -0.06 -9.85
C VAL A 169 0.38 -0.31 -10.59
N TRP A 170 0.38 -0.14 -11.91
CA TRP A 170 -0.74 -0.55 -12.76
C TRP A 170 -0.96 -2.07 -12.74
N GLY A 171 0.11 -2.86 -12.76
CA GLY A 171 0.08 -4.31 -12.57
C GLY A 171 -0.49 -4.71 -11.21
N SER A 172 -0.01 -4.12 -10.11
CA SER A 172 -0.57 -4.36 -8.77
C SER A 172 -2.06 -4.02 -8.72
N ALA A 173 -2.46 -2.89 -9.32
CA ALA A 173 -3.87 -2.51 -9.37
C ALA A 173 -4.72 -3.46 -10.23
N HIS A 174 -4.15 -4.08 -11.26
CA HIS A 174 -4.79 -5.14 -12.04
C HIS A 174 -4.98 -6.42 -11.21
N GLU A 175 -3.97 -6.83 -10.43
CA GLU A 175 -4.06 -7.99 -9.53
C GLU A 175 -5.21 -7.83 -8.50
N PHE A 176 -5.37 -6.63 -7.95
CA PHE A 176 -6.46 -6.30 -7.03
C PHE A 176 -7.78 -5.90 -7.73
N ARG A 177 -7.82 -5.99 -9.06
CA ARG A 177 -8.95 -5.63 -9.93
C ARG A 177 -9.51 -4.26 -9.60
N ILE A 178 -8.68 -3.22 -9.52
CA ILE A 178 -9.11 -1.87 -9.11
C ILE A 178 -9.48 -1.07 -10.36
N PRO A 179 -10.72 -0.54 -10.47
CA PRO A 179 -11.10 0.41 -11.51
C PRO A 179 -10.25 1.67 -11.49
N ARG A 180 -9.79 2.10 -12.66
CA ARG A 180 -8.78 3.15 -12.78
C ARG A 180 -9.16 4.17 -13.85
N ILE A 181 -8.80 5.42 -13.61
CA ILE A 181 -8.77 6.48 -14.62
C ILE A 181 -7.37 7.07 -14.71
N VAL A 182 -6.99 7.61 -15.86
CA VAL A 182 -5.67 8.21 -16.08
C VAL A 182 -5.78 9.72 -16.21
N TYR A 183 -4.89 10.44 -15.54
CA TYR A 183 -4.74 11.88 -15.64
C TYR A 183 -3.35 12.25 -16.17
N CYS A 184 -3.29 12.73 -17.42
CA CYS A 184 -2.07 13.23 -18.04
C CYS A 184 -1.78 14.65 -17.53
N ASN A 185 -0.83 14.74 -16.61
CA ASN A 185 -0.45 15.97 -15.92
C ASN A 185 0.74 16.66 -16.60
N LYS A 186 1.06 17.87 -16.14
CA LYS A 186 2.19 18.70 -16.60
C LYS A 186 2.17 19.06 -18.09
N LEU A 187 0.98 19.20 -18.68
CA LEU A 187 0.84 19.67 -20.06
C LEU A 187 1.34 21.11 -20.28
N ASP A 188 1.58 21.87 -19.21
CA ASP A 188 2.17 23.20 -19.26
C ASP A 188 3.70 23.23 -19.48
N ARG A 189 4.36 22.07 -19.47
CA ARG A 189 5.83 21.97 -19.56
C ARG A 189 6.28 21.83 -21.02
N GLU A 190 7.48 22.35 -21.30
CA GLU A 190 8.11 22.16 -22.60
C GLU A 190 8.36 20.66 -22.88
N GLY A 191 8.01 20.22 -24.08
CA GLY A 191 8.11 18.81 -24.47
C GLY A 191 6.98 17.92 -23.95
N ALA A 192 5.97 18.49 -23.30
CA ALA A 192 4.75 17.76 -22.99
C ALA A 192 4.00 17.40 -24.28
N SER A 193 3.57 16.15 -24.37
CA SER A 193 2.83 15.61 -25.52
C SER A 193 1.71 14.73 -25.00
N PHE A 194 0.47 15.17 -25.21
CA PHE A 194 -0.70 14.40 -24.80
C PHE A 194 -0.87 13.20 -25.73
N LYS A 195 -0.63 13.39 -27.04
CA LYS A 195 -0.69 12.33 -28.04
C LYS A 195 0.21 11.16 -27.68
N ARG A 196 1.48 11.45 -27.38
CA ARG A 196 2.45 10.41 -26.99
C ARG A 196 2.01 9.70 -25.70
N ALA A 197 1.54 10.43 -24.70
CA ALA A 197 1.07 9.83 -23.46
C ALA A 197 -0.09 8.84 -23.71
N VAL A 198 -1.07 9.21 -24.55
CA VAL A 198 -2.19 8.33 -24.95
C VAL A 198 -1.71 7.08 -25.67
N MET A 199 -0.77 7.21 -26.62
CA MET A 199 -0.22 6.07 -27.36
C MET A 199 0.59 5.13 -26.45
N GLU A 200 1.35 5.68 -25.51
CA GLU A 200 2.09 4.90 -24.51
C GLU A 200 1.16 4.20 -23.51
N ILE A 201 0.03 4.81 -23.14
CA ILE A 201 -1.00 4.14 -22.33
C ILE A 201 -1.47 2.86 -23.04
N GLY A 202 -1.81 2.95 -24.33
CA GLY A 202 -2.27 1.80 -25.10
C GLY A 202 -1.21 0.69 -25.22
N SER A 203 -0.03 1.05 -25.70
CA SER A 203 1.05 0.09 -25.95
C SER A 203 1.64 -0.52 -24.67
N ARG A 204 1.78 0.27 -23.60
CA ARG A 204 2.54 -0.15 -22.39
C ARG A 204 1.66 -0.63 -21.25
N LEU A 205 0.51 0.03 -21.02
CA LEU A 205 -0.44 -0.40 -19.99
C LEU A 205 -1.37 -1.52 -20.48
N LYS A 206 -1.30 -1.84 -21.78
CA LYS A 206 -2.03 -2.95 -22.44
C LYS A 206 -3.54 -2.84 -22.26
N GLY A 207 -4.08 -1.61 -22.29
CA GLY A 207 -5.51 -1.33 -22.22
C GLY A 207 -5.91 -0.25 -23.22
N TRP A 208 -7.15 -0.26 -23.69
CA TRP A 208 -7.68 0.66 -24.68
C TRP A 208 -7.84 2.06 -24.08
N PRO A 209 -7.06 3.07 -24.53
CA PRO A 209 -7.19 4.42 -24.01
C PRO A 209 -8.45 5.09 -24.59
N LEU A 210 -9.36 5.44 -23.69
CA LEU A 210 -10.59 6.14 -24.00
C LEU A 210 -10.40 7.64 -23.70
N VAL A 211 -10.14 8.43 -24.73
CA VAL A 211 -9.88 9.87 -24.58
C VAL A 211 -11.18 10.59 -24.24
N CYS A 212 -11.36 10.95 -22.95
CA CYS A 212 -12.55 11.67 -22.48
C CYS A 212 -12.37 13.20 -22.56
N GLN A 213 -11.12 13.68 -22.58
CA GLN A 213 -10.80 15.10 -22.67
C GLN A 213 -9.71 15.40 -23.70
N ILE A 214 -9.86 16.53 -24.37
CA ILE A 214 -8.84 17.09 -25.27
C ILE A 214 -8.20 18.31 -24.60
N PRO A 215 -6.86 18.43 -24.61
CA PRO A 215 -6.21 19.65 -24.15
C PRO A 215 -6.54 20.84 -25.08
N TRP A 216 -6.94 21.96 -24.50
CA TRP A 216 -7.19 23.20 -25.24
C TRP A 216 -5.92 24.05 -25.28
N TRP A 217 -5.37 24.16 -26.49
CA TRP A 217 -4.22 25.00 -26.79
C TRP A 217 -4.65 26.29 -27.51
N GLU A 218 -4.14 27.42 -27.04
CA GLU A 218 -4.14 28.67 -27.81
C GLU A 218 -2.70 28.96 -28.23
N LYS A 219 -2.42 28.76 -29.54
CA LYS A 219 -1.05 28.77 -30.09
C LYS A 219 -0.18 27.68 -29.43
N GLU A 220 0.70 28.06 -28.51
CA GLU A 220 1.61 27.17 -27.78
C GLU A 220 1.28 27.13 -26.27
N GLU A 221 0.29 27.91 -25.82
CA GLU A 221 -0.08 27.95 -24.41
C GLU A 221 -1.24 27.00 -24.10
N PHE A 222 -1.06 26.18 -23.07
CA PHE A 222 -2.11 25.34 -22.51
C PHE A 222 -3.06 26.18 -21.66
N VAL A 223 -4.29 26.39 -22.15
CA VAL A 223 -5.27 27.32 -21.54
C VAL A 223 -6.48 26.63 -20.93
N GLY A 224 -6.70 25.35 -21.22
CA GLY A 224 -7.89 24.66 -20.76
C GLY A 224 -8.03 23.22 -21.22
N VAL A 225 -9.20 22.64 -20.97
CA VAL A 225 -9.56 21.28 -21.38
C VAL A 225 -10.98 21.26 -21.91
N ILE A 226 -11.23 20.40 -22.90
CA ILE A 226 -12.55 20.21 -23.50
C ILE A 226 -13.01 18.80 -23.16
N ASP A 227 -14.16 18.71 -22.50
CA ASP A 227 -14.84 17.44 -22.21
C ASP A 227 -15.60 16.97 -23.45
N ILE A 228 -15.22 15.80 -23.97
CA ILE A 228 -15.82 15.21 -25.18
C ILE A 228 -17.16 14.55 -24.84
N VAL A 229 -17.35 14.09 -23.60
CA VAL A 229 -18.55 13.36 -23.16
C VAL A 229 -19.74 14.32 -23.09
N ASP A 230 -19.58 15.43 -22.37
CA ASP A 230 -20.62 16.45 -22.22
C ASP A 230 -20.56 17.54 -23.33
N ARG A 231 -19.51 17.55 -24.16
CA ARG A 231 -19.20 18.62 -25.15
C ARG A 231 -19.14 20.01 -24.49
N VAL A 232 -18.44 20.10 -23.36
CA VAL A 232 -18.26 21.33 -22.57
C VAL A 232 -16.79 21.74 -22.59
N GLY A 233 -16.53 23.02 -22.84
CA GLY A 233 -15.17 23.56 -22.82
C GLY A 233 -14.89 24.30 -21.53
N TYR A 234 -13.76 24.01 -20.89
CA TYR A 234 -13.30 24.73 -19.71
C TYR A 234 -12.03 25.51 -20.06
N ARG A 235 -12.07 26.82 -19.85
CA ARG A 235 -10.94 27.72 -20.08
C ARG A 235 -10.57 28.45 -18.79
N TRP A 236 -9.29 28.47 -18.47
CA TRP A 236 -8.75 29.20 -17.33
C TRP A 236 -7.98 30.42 -17.81
N LYS A 237 -8.38 31.61 -17.35
CA LYS A 237 -7.63 32.86 -17.57
C LYS A 237 -6.66 33.13 -16.42
N SER A 238 -7.00 32.68 -15.22
CA SER A 238 -6.18 32.74 -14.00
C SER A 238 -6.59 31.60 -13.06
N GLU A 239 -5.87 31.42 -11.94
CA GLU A 239 -6.12 30.34 -10.97
C GLU A 239 -7.58 30.27 -10.46
N ARG A 240 -8.28 31.42 -10.43
CA ARG A 240 -9.66 31.54 -9.91
C ARG A 240 -10.70 31.91 -10.97
N ASP A 241 -10.27 32.32 -12.17
CA ASP A 241 -11.16 32.75 -13.25
C ASP A 241 -11.30 31.63 -14.29
N LYS A 242 -12.26 30.75 -14.02
CA LYS A 242 -12.68 29.66 -14.91
C LYS A 242 -13.94 30.08 -15.66
N VAL A 243 -13.86 30.02 -16.99
CA VAL A 243 -15.01 30.19 -17.87
C VAL A 243 -15.42 28.82 -18.40
N GLN A 244 -16.67 28.45 -18.15
CA GLN A 244 -17.29 27.26 -18.73
C GLN A 244 -18.08 27.66 -19.98
N TYR A 245 -17.85 26.94 -21.06
CA TYR A 245 -18.55 27.07 -22.32
C TYR A 245 -19.43 25.85 -22.56
N ASP A 246 -20.75 26.03 -22.53
CA ASP A 246 -21.71 25.02 -22.96
C ASP A 246 -21.57 24.76 -24.47
N THR A 247 -22.12 23.64 -24.95
CA THR A 247 -21.95 23.16 -26.33
C THR A 247 -22.20 24.23 -27.40
N ALA A 248 -23.27 25.02 -27.29
CA ALA A 248 -23.58 26.07 -28.27
C ALA A 248 -22.55 27.22 -28.24
N SER A 249 -22.20 27.67 -27.03
CA SER A 249 -21.22 28.76 -26.83
C SER A 249 -19.79 28.35 -27.21
N LEU A 250 -19.45 27.08 -27.01
CA LEU A 250 -18.17 26.51 -27.40
C LEU A 250 -18.04 26.50 -28.92
N LYS A 251 -19.09 26.09 -29.65
CA LYS A 251 -19.11 26.08 -31.12
C LYS A 251 -18.96 27.50 -31.69
N GLU A 252 -19.60 28.50 -31.10
CA GLU A 252 -19.46 29.91 -31.51
C GLU A 252 -18.04 30.45 -31.25
N HIS A 253 -17.48 30.17 -30.06
CA HIS A 253 -16.16 30.65 -29.67
C HIS A 253 -15.03 29.99 -30.48
N LEU A 254 -15.10 28.68 -30.69
CA LEU A 254 -14.12 27.94 -31.50
C LEU A 254 -14.30 28.21 -33.00
N GLY A 255 -15.54 28.41 -33.47
CA GLY A 255 -15.80 28.80 -34.85
C GLY A 255 -15.14 30.12 -35.24
N SER A 256 -14.98 31.04 -34.29
CA SER A 256 -14.27 32.32 -34.48
C SER A 256 -12.77 32.25 -34.19
N SER A 257 -12.34 31.41 -33.22
CA SER A 257 -10.94 31.40 -32.74
C SER A 257 -10.09 30.29 -33.34
N ASN A 258 -10.61 29.06 -33.44
CA ASN A 258 -9.86 27.87 -33.86
C ASN A 258 -10.78 26.79 -34.46
N ARG A 259 -11.03 26.87 -35.76
CA ARG A 259 -11.91 25.93 -36.48
C ARG A 259 -11.38 24.49 -36.50
N GLY A 260 -10.06 24.29 -36.53
CA GLY A 260 -9.47 22.95 -36.55
C GLY A 260 -9.78 22.14 -35.29
N LEU A 261 -9.82 22.80 -34.12
CA LEU A 261 -10.16 22.15 -32.86
C LEU A 261 -11.64 21.70 -32.82
N LEU A 262 -12.54 22.39 -33.52
CA LEU A 262 -13.96 22.02 -33.58
C LEU A 262 -14.18 20.73 -34.39
N GLU A 263 -13.47 20.58 -35.50
CA GLU A 263 -13.48 19.34 -36.30
C GLU A 263 -12.88 18.18 -35.49
N GLU A 264 -11.83 18.45 -34.71
CA GLU A 264 -11.20 17.47 -33.83
C GLU A 264 -12.13 16.98 -32.70
N ILE A 265 -12.97 17.86 -32.13
CA ILE A 265 -13.93 17.48 -31.07
C ILE A 265 -14.96 16.48 -31.60
N GLU A 266 -15.52 16.71 -32.80
CA GLU A 266 -16.50 15.80 -33.37
C GLU A 266 -15.85 14.46 -33.77
N LEU A 267 -14.62 14.49 -34.29
CA LEU A 267 -13.83 13.27 -34.55
C LEU A 267 -13.56 12.49 -33.26
N ALA A 268 -13.10 13.17 -32.20
CA ALA A 268 -12.83 12.56 -30.91
C ALA A 268 -14.06 11.90 -30.32
N ARG A 269 -15.23 12.56 -30.44
CA ARG A 269 -16.49 12.01 -29.96
C ARG A 269 -16.91 10.77 -30.75
N GLN A 270 -16.75 10.80 -32.07
CA GLN A 270 -17.01 9.62 -32.89
C GLN A 270 -16.13 8.44 -32.45
N ARG A 271 -14.83 8.68 -32.26
CA ARG A 271 -13.88 7.66 -31.78
C ARG A 271 -14.17 7.17 -30.37
N LEU A 272 -14.64 8.05 -29.48
CA LEU A 272 -15.08 7.70 -28.14
C LEU A 272 -16.28 6.74 -28.19
N VAL A 273 -17.27 7.03 -29.03
CA VAL A 273 -18.47 6.19 -29.20
C VAL A 273 -18.10 4.85 -29.83
N GLU A 274 -17.32 4.86 -30.92
CA GLU A 274 -16.81 3.64 -31.57
C GLU A 274 -16.06 2.75 -30.56
N GLY A 275 -15.14 3.35 -29.79
CA GLY A 275 -14.36 2.62 -28.78
C GLY A 275 -15.20 2.11 -27.61
N LEU A 276 -16.31 2.77 -27.25
CA LEU A 276 -17.21 2.29 -26.20
C LEU A 276 -18.18 1.20 -26.67
N ALA A 277 -18.57 1.23 -27.95
CA ALA A 277 -19.47 0.24 -28.52
C ALA A 277 -18.90 -1.18 -28.40
N ASP A 278 -17.58 -1.34 -28.52
CA ASP A 278 -16.90 -2.64 -28.36
C ASP A 278 -17.02 -3.25 -26.95
N PHE A 279 -17.28 -2.43 -25.91
CA PHE A 279 -17.32 -2.86 -24.51
C PHE A 279 -18.71 -2.75 -23.84
N ASP A 280 -19.66 -2.03 -24.45
CA ASP A 280 -20.99 -1.80 -23.87
C ASP A 280 -22.11 -2.00 -24.90
N ASP A 281 -22.93 -3.02 -24.67
CA ASP A 281 -24.03 -3.40 -25.56
C ASP A 281 -25.03 -2.26 -25.81
N ALA A 282 -25.32 -1.44 -24.80
CA ALA A 282 -26.30 -0.35 -24.92
C ALA A 282 -25.78 0.77 -25.83
N VAL A 283 -24.47 1.05 -25.81
CA VAL A 283 -23.86 2.00 -26.75
C VAL A 283 -23.76 1.38 -28.15
N MET A 284 -23.46 0.09 -28.25
CA MET A 284 -23.44 -0.63 -29.53
C MET A 284 -24.81 -0.58 -30.24
N GLU A 285 -25.90 -0.79 -29.52
CA GLU A 285 -27.26 -0.72 -30.08
C GLU A 285 -27.57 0.68 -30.65
N GLU A 286 -27.28 1.74 -29.90
CA GLU A 286 -27.48 3.12 -30.36
C GLU A 286 -26.56 3.50 -31.52
N PHE A 287 -25.32 2.97 -31.53
CA PHE A 287 -24.37 3.18 -32.61
C PHE A 287 -24.84 2.50 -33.91
N LEU A 288 -25.34 1.27 -33.84
CA LEU A 288 -25.91 0.54 -34.98
C LEU A 288 -27.22 1.14 -35.49
N ALA A 289 -27.98 1.80 -34.60
CA ALA A 289 -29.18 2.54 -34.97
C ALA A 289 -28.88 3.85 -35.73
N GLU A 290 -27.60 4.22 -35.89
CA GLU A 290 -27.14 5.48 -36.50
C GLU A 290 -27.77 6.72 -35.81
N THR A 291 -28.02 6.64 -34.50
CA THR A 291 -28.55 7.77 -33.72
C THR A 291 -27.55 8.92 -33.76
N GLU A 292 -27.93 10.05 -34.37
CA GLU A 292 -27.05 11.22 -34.58
C GLU A 292 -26.44 11.79 -33.28
N ASP A 293 -27.12 11.66 -32.14
CA ASP A 293 -26.59 12.18 -30.88
C ASP A 293 -26.90 11.29 -29.67
N ILE A 294 -25.93 10.44 -29.31
CA ILE A 294 -25.99 9.61 -28.12
C ILE A 294 -25.91 10.51 -26.87
N PRO A 295 -26.84 10.38 -25.91
CA PRO A 295 -26.88 11.23 -24.73
C PRO A 295 -25.65 11.00 -23.83
N ALA A 296 -25.08 12.10 -23.32
CA ALA A 296 -23.94 12.08 -22.40
C ALA A 296 -24.16 11.19 -21.16
N SER A 297 -25.39 11.15 -20.63
CA SER A 297 -25.74 10.30 -19.48
C SER A 297 -25.57 8.81 -19.77
N LEU A 298 -25.88 8.36 -20.99
CA LEU A 298 -25.67 6.97 -21.41
C LEU A 298 -24.18 6.67 -21.55
N LEU A 299 -23.42 7.56 -22.18
CA LEU A 299 -21.96 7.43 -22.30
C LEU A 299 -21.28 7.35 -20.93
N LYS A 300 -21.68 8.20 -19.98
CA LYS A 300 -21.12 8.16 -18.63
C LYS A 300 -21.39 6.83 -17.91
N GLN A 301 -22.59 6.29 -18.06
CA GLN A 301 -22.94 4.99 -17.50
C GLN A 301 -22.18 3.85 -18.19
N ALA A 302 -22.01 3.92 -19.51
CA ALA A 302 -21.24 2.94 -20.28
C ALA A 302 -19.77 2.93 -19.84
N ILE A 303 -19.12 4.10 -19.72
CA ILE A 303 -17.75 4.22 -19.20
C ILE A 303 -17.65 3.60 -17.80
N ARG A 304 -18.60 3.92 -16.91
CA ARG A 304 -18.65 3.37 -15.55
C ARG A 304 -18.80 1.84 -15.56
N ARG A 305 -19.61 1.27 -16.45
CA ARG A 305 -19.77 -0.19 -16.61
C ARG A 305 -18.50 -0.84 -17.13
N ALA A 306 -17.89 -0.27 -18.17
CA ALA A 306 -16.68 -0.78 -18.79
C ALA A 306 -15.50 -0.88 -17.79
N ILE A 307 -15.31 0.12 -16.94
CA ILE A 307 -14.19 0.10 -15.97
C ILE A 307 -14.51 -0.66 -14.68
N LYS A 308 -15.76 -1.06 -14.44
CA LYS A 308 -16.25 -1.57 -13.14
C LYS A 308 -15.51 -2.81 -12.67
N GLU A 309 -15.16 -3.70 -13.61
CA GLU A 309 -14.49 -4.97 -13.31
C GLU A 309 -13.05 -4.76 -12.86
N GLY A 310 -12.42 -3.64 -13.26
CA GLY A 310 -11.07 -3.26 -12.86
C GLY A 310 -9.96 -4.10 -13.51
N ASP A 311 -10.27 -4.81 -14.59
CA ASP A 311 -9.33 -5.50 -15.47
C ASP A 311 -8.37 -4.53 -16.18
N GLY A 312 -8.78 -3.28 -16.39
CA GLY A 312 -7.98 -2.27 -17.08
C GLY A 312 -7.99 -2.43 -18.60
N SER A 313 -8.97 -3.14 -19.16
CA SER A 313 -9.18 -3.26 -20.60
C SER A 313 -9.56 -1.93 -21.24
N VAL A 314 -10.31 -1.09 -20.54
CA VAL A 314 -10.65 0.28 -20.93
C VAL A 314 -10.05 1.27 -19.95
N ILE A 315 -9.42 2.33 -20.49
CA ILE A 315 -8.67 3.32 -19.71
C ILE A 315 -9.18 4.73 -20.04
N PRO A 316 -10.10 5.31 -19.26
CA PRO A 316 -10.51 6.70 -19.42
C PRO A 316 -9.35 7.67 -19.18
N VAL A 317 -9.04 8.52 -20.16
CA VAL A 317 -7.91 9.45 -20.15
C VAL A 317 -8.42 10.89 -20.04
N PHE A 318 -7.88 11.59 -19.05
CA PHE A 318 -8.12 12.99 -18.74
C PHE A 318 -6.84 13.81 -18.90
N ALA A 319 -6.98 15.11 -19.19
CA ALA A 319 -5.87 16.01 -19.44
C ALA A 319 -5.80 17.10 -18.37
N GLY A 320 -4.59 17.60 -18.05
CA GLY A 320 -4.47 18.81 -17.25
C GLY A 320 -3.06 19.22 -16.86
N SER A 321 -3.02 20.26 -16.02
CA SER A 321 -1.82 20.74 -15.33
C SER A 321 -2.22 21.17 -13.92
N SER A 322 -1.90 20.33 -12.94
CA SER A 322 -2.19 20.61 -11.54
C SER A 322 -1.35 21.77 -10.99
N PHE A 323 -0.17 22.03 -11.57
CA PHE A 323 0.63 23.21 -11.22
C PHE A 323 -0.10 24.50 -11.61
N ARG A 324 -0.63 24.58 -12.84
CA ARG A 324 -1.36 25.75 -13.35
C ARG A 324 -2.85 25.79 -12.99
N HIS A 325 -3.34 24.90 -12.13
CA HIS A 325 -4.76 24.80 -11.76
C HIS A 325 -5.72 24.38 -12.88
N ILE A 326 -5.22 23.79 -13.97
CA ILE A 326 -6.03 23.44 -15.13
C ILE A 326 -6.41 21.95 -15.08
N GLY A 327 -7.71 21.65 -15.18
CA GLY A 327 -8.22 20.28 -15.31
C GLY A 327 -8.41 19.49 -14.01
N VAL A 328 -8.11 20.05 -12.83
CA VAL A 328 -8.30 19.33 -11.55
C VAL A 328 -9.78 19.19 -11.17
N GLU A 329 -10.61 20.24 -11.34
CA GLU A 329 -12.04 20.13 -11.03
C GLU A 329 -12.76 19.12 -11.94
N PRO A 330 -12.57 19.13 -13.28
CA PRO A 330 -13.13 18.08 -14.14
C PRO A 330 -12.63 16.67 -13.80
N LEU A 331 -11.40 16.52 -13.30
CA LEU A 331 -10.91 15.25 -12.79
C LEU A 331 -11.68 14.80 -11.53
N MET A 332 -12.04 15.73 -10.64
CA MET A 332 -12.86 15.43 -9.46
C MET A 332 -14.29 15.06 -9.84
N ASP A 333 -14.85 15.69 -10.87
CA ASP A 333 -16.15 15.31 -11.45
C ASP A 333 -16.08 13.88 -12.02
N ALA A 334 -15.02 13.58 -12.78
CA ALA A 334 -14.76 12.24 -13.32
C ALA A 334 -14.61 11.16 -12.23
N ILE A 335 -13.98 11.47 -11.11
CA ILE A 335 -13.89 10.57 -9.93
C ILE A 335 -15.28 10.21 -9.42
N VAL A 336 -16.18 11.18 -9.32
CA VAL A 336 -17.54 10.95 -8.83
C VAL A 336 -18.38 10.15 -9.83
N ASP A 337 -18.29 10.52 -11.11
CA ASP A 337 -19.11 9.97 -12.20
C ASP A 337 -18.69 8.54 -12.57
N TYR A 338 -17.39 8.28 -12.71
CA TYR A 338 -16.87 7.02 -13.26
C TYR A 338 -16.42 6.02 -12.20
N LEU A 339 -15.75 6.44 -11.13
CA LEU A 339 -15.22 5.48 -10.15
C LEU A 339 -16.34 4.86 -9.30
N PRO A 340 -16.19 3.56 -8.93
CA PRO A 340 -17.25 2.82 -8.27
C PRO A 340 -17.45 3.25 -6.82
N ASN A 341 -18.63 2.95 -6.29
CA ASN A 341 -18.87 3.00 -4.85
C ASN A 341 -18.49 1.66 -4.18
N PRO A 342 -18.38 1.60 -2.84
CA PRO A 342 -18.01 0.36 -2.14
C PRO A 342 -18.97 -0.81 -2.36
N ALA A 343 -20.24 -0.56 -2.71
CA ALA A 343 -21.24 -1.61 -2.92
C ALA A 343 -21.14 -2.25 -4.32
N GLU A 344 -20.56 -1.54 -5.29
CA GLU A 344 -20.33 -2.01 -6.66
C GLU A 344 -19.09 -2.89 -6.81
N ARG A 345 -18.26 -2.97 -5.77
CA ARG A 345 -17.02 -3.74 -5.75
C ARG A 345 -17.27 -5.21 -5.39
N PRO A 346 -16.44 -6.13 -5.91
CA PRO A 346 -16.51 -7.53 -5.53
C PRO A 346 -16.25 -7.69 -4.03
N ASP A 347 -16.87 -8.71 -3.45
CA ASP A 347 -16.75 -8.97 -2.02
C ASP A 347 -15.31 -9.31 -1.63
N ALA A 348 -14.93 -8.89 -0.42
CA ALA A 348 -13.57 -8.99 0.08
C ALA A 348 -13.12 -10.45 0.22
N ASP A 349 -11.88 -10.71 -0.16
CA ASP A 349 -11.26 -12.03 0.01
C ASP A 349 -10.74 -12.20 1.42
N VAL A 350 -10.96 -13.39 1.96
CA VAL A 350 -10.69 -13.70 3.34
C VAL A 350 -9.91 -14.99 3.43
N ARG A 351 -8.87 -14.99 4.25
CA ARG A 351 -8.10 -16.18 4.59
C ARG A 351 -8.59 -16.77 5.91
N LEU A 352 -8.85 -18.06 5.89
CA LEU A 352 -9.25 -18.85 7.06
C LEU A 352 -8.33 -20.09 7.09
N GLY A 353 -7.27 -20.03 7.89
CA GLY A 353 -6.16 -21.00 7.80
C GLY A 353 -5.46 -20.94 6.44
N ALA A 354 -5.43 -22.04 5.71
CA ALA A 354 -4.84 -22.13 4.36
C ALA A 354 -5.83 -21.81 3.22
N THR A 355 -7.14 -21.69 3.50
CA THR A 355 -8.15 -21.55 2.43
C THR A 355 -8.53 -20.08 2.20
N LYS A 356 -8.61 -19.67 0.93
CA LYS A 356 -9.17 -18.37 0.50
C LYS A 356 -10.67 -18.53 0.22
N ARG A 357 -11.51 -17.69 0.82
CA ARG A 357 -12.98 -17.66 0.63
C ARG A 357 -13.49 -16.21 0.57
N LYS A 358 -14.73 -16.01 0.10
CA LYS A 358 -15.39 -14.70 0.15
C LYS A 358 -15.97 -14.40 1.53
N LEU A 359 -15.92 -13.14 1.95
CA LEU A 359 -16.37 -12.71 3.27
C LEU A 359 -17.85 -13.01 3.53
N ARG A 360 -18.74 -12.68 2.58
CA ARG A 360 -20.19 -12.90 2.69
C ARG A 360 -20.53 -14.38 2.81
N GLU A 361 -19.89 -15.23 2.03
CA GLU A 361 -20.08 -16.69 2.11
C GLU A 361 -19.66 -17.21 3.48
N THR A 362 -18.51 -16.78 3.96
CA THR A 362 -17.96 -17.16 5.28
C THR A 362 -18.87 -16.72 6.44
N LEU A 363 -19.50 -15.54 6.33
CA LEU A 363 -20.44 -15.03 7.33
C LEU A 363 -21.84 -15.66 7.24
N GLN A 364 -22.21 -16.23 6.08
CA GLN A 364 -23.50 -16.88 5.84
C GLN A 364 -23.49 -18.39 6.14
N GLU A 365 -22.32 -19.02 6.24
CA GLU A 365 -22.18 -20.40 6.72
C GLU A 365 -22.79 -20.51 8.12
N LYS A 366 -24.02 -21.01 8.18
CA LYS A 366 -24.74 -21.20 9.45
C LYS A 366 -24.00 -22.23 10.29
N ASP A 367 -23.70 -21.86 11.53
CA ASP A 367 -23.50 -22.86 12.58
C ASP A 367 -24.71 -23.81 12.57
N LYS A 368 -24.45 -25.12 12.61
CA LYS A 368 -25.47 -26.20 12.65
C LYS A 368 -26.51 -26.04 13.79
N LYS A 369 -26.38 -25.03 14.66
CA LYS A 369 -27.28 -24.67 15.77
C LYS A 369 -28.17 -23.44 15.53
N GLY A 370 -28.27 -22.89 14.32
CA GLY A 370 -29.33 -21.92 13.97
C GLY A 370 -29.30 -20.57 14.72
N SER A 371 -28.14 -20.13 15.20
CA SER A 371 -28.01 -18.82 15.86
C SER A 371 -27.99 -17.68 14.84
N LYS A 372 -28.75 -16.60 15.09
CA LYS A 372 -28.70 -15.34 14.32
C LYS A 372 -27.27 -14.80 14.23
N ALA A 373 -26.92 -14.14 13.13
CA ALA A 373 -25.61 -13.54 12.89
C ALA A 373 -25.10 -12.75 14.12
N ILE A 374 -24.08 -13.30 14.78
CA ILE A 374 -23.48 -12.75 16.01
C ILE A 374 -22.53 -11.59 15.68
N VAL A 375 -22.03 -11.53 14.45
CA VAL A 375 -21.07 -10.53 13.99
C VAL A 375 -21.79 -9.21 13.68
N ALA A 376 -21.40 -8.15 14.39
CA ALA A 376 -21.89 -6.79 14.18
C ALA A 376 -21.09 -6.04 13.11
N SER A 377 -19.77 -6.25 13.06
CA SER A 377 -18.93 -5.71 12.00
C SER A 377 -17.62 -6.48 11.80
N VAL A 378 -17.08 -6.39 10.58
CA VAL A 378 -15.72 -6.82 10.23
C VAL A 378 -15.01 -5.64 9.58
N ALA A 379 -13.84 -5.28 10.12
CA ALA A 379 -13.03 -4.19 9.61
C ALA A 379 -11.55 -4.61 9.50
N SER A 380 -10.82 -3.98 8.59
CA SER A 380 -9.37 -4.16 8.46
C SER A 380 -8.65 -2.88 8.86
N VAL A 381 -7.61 -3.00 9.69
CA VAL A 381 -6.67 -1.93 9.97
C VAL A 381 -5.68 -1.86 8.80
N PHE A 382 -5.58 -0.71 8.15
CA PHE A 382 -4.69 -0.56 6.99
C PHE A 382 -3.61 0.50 7.19
N LYS A 383 -3.74 1.35 8.20
CA LYS A 383 -2.70 2.30 8.58
C LYS A 383 -2.76 2.54 10.08
N VAL A 384 -1.62 2.50 10.75
CA VAL A 384 -1.48 2.99 12.13
C VAL A 384 -0.60 4.23 12.07
N PHE A 385 -1.01 5.29 12.75
CA PHE A 385 -0.31 6.56 12.72
C PHE A 385 -0.28 7.18 14.11
N ASP A 386 0.84 7.77 14.47
CA ASP A 386 0.99 8.51 15.73
C ASP A 386 0.71 10.00 15.51
N HIS A 387 -0.52 10.40 15.81
CA HIS A 387 -1.03 11.76 15.61
C HIS A 387 -0.63 12.68 16.77
N PRO A 388 -0.08 13.88 16.52
CA PRO A 388 0.51 14.74 17.56
C PRO A 388 -0.46 15.18 18.66
N LYS A 389 -1.77 15.24 18.38
CA LYS A 389 -2.80 15.62 19.36
C LYS A 389 -3.58 14.44 19.95
N GLU A 390 -3.78 13.38 19.17
CA GLU A 390 -4.70 12.29 19.52
C GLU A 390 -3.96 11.04 20.02
N GLY A 391 -2.63 11.01 19.83
CA GLY A 391 -1.78 9.84 20.03
C GLY A 391 -1.92 8.84 18.89
N ILE A 392 -1.68 7.57 19.19
CA ILE A 392 -1.76 6.49 18.21
C ILE A 392 -3.21 6.24 17.81
N ILE A 393 -3.45 6.39 16.52
CA ILE A 393 -4.72 6.12 15.85
C ILE A 393 -4.54 5.01 14.82
N SER A 394 -5.57 4.19 14.64
CA SER A 394 -5.58 3.09 13.67
C SER A 394 -6.69 3.32 12.65
N PHE A 395 -6.32 3.62 11.41
CA PHE A 395 -7.25 3.73 10.29
C PHE A 395 -7.80 2.37 9.93
N VAL A 396 -9.12 2.31 9.83
CA VAL A 396 -9.89 1.10 9.55
C VAL A 396 -10.84 1.32 8.38
N ARG A 397 -11.00 0.27 7.58
CA ARG A 397 -12.06 0.15 6.58
C ARG A 397 -13.03 -0.94 7.00
N VAL A 398 -14.33 -0.63 7.03
CA VAL A 398 -15.38 -1.60 7.38
C VAL A 398 -15.85 -2.34 6.13
N TYR A 399 -15.78 -3.67 6.13
CA TYR A 399 -16.22 -4.51 5.01
C TYR A 399 -17.58 -5.18 5.24
N HIS A 400 -17.98 -5.32 6.50
CA HIS A 400 -19.29 -5.89 6.85
C HIS A 400 -19.87 -5.20 8.09
N GLY A 401 -21.19 -5.00 8.09
CA GLY A 401 -21.95 -4.46 9.21
C GLY A 401 -21.60 -3.01 9.59
N THR A 402 -21.86 -2.66 10.85
CA THR A 402 -21.64 -1.30 11.37
C THR A 402 -20.88 -1.36 12.68
N MET A 403 -19.77 -0.63 12.76
CA MET A 403 -18.95 -0.52 13.97
C MET A 403 -19.41 0.68 14.78
N GLY A 404 -20.00 0.43 15.95
CA GLY A 404 -20.40 1.48 16.88
C GLY A 404 -19.25 2.02 17.73
N ARG A 405 -19.40 3.25 18.22
CA ARG A 405 -18.45 3.89 19.14
C ARG A 405 -18.21 3.03 20.39
N ASN A 406 -16.95 2.89 20.77
CA ASN A 406 -16.49 2.17 21.97
C ASN A 406 -16.88 0.67 22.01
N ALA A 407 -17.27 0.10 20.87
CA ALA A 407 -17.62 -1.31 20.77
C ALA A 407 -16.36 -2.17 20.97
N SER A 408 -16.50 -3.28 21.69
CA SER A 408 -15.37 -4.18 21.92
C SER A 408 -14.98 -4.87 20.61
N THR A 409 -13.74 -4.69 20.19
CA THR A 409 -13.19 -5.23 18.94
C THR A 409 -12.25 -6.38 19.24
N PHE A 410 -12.49 -7.54 18.66
CA PHE A 410 -11.60 -8.68 18.73
C PHE A 410 -10.60 -8.63 17.58
N ASN A 411 -9.32 -8.58 17.91
CA ASN A 411 -8.22 -8.69 16.96
C ASN A 411 -7.98 -10.17 16.66
N THR A 412 -8.30 -10.56 15.43
CA THR A 412 -8.25 -11.95 14.94
C THR A 412 -6.83 -12.49 14.77
N HIS A 413 -5.87 -11.60 14.47
CA HIS A 413 -4.49 -11.97 14.28
C HIS A 413 -3.80 -12.21 15.63
N LEU A 414 -4.07 -11.37 16.64
CA LEU A 414 -3.50 -11.52 17.99
C LEU A 414 -4.33 -12.42 18.91
N GLY A 415 -5.59 -12.70 18.56
CA GLY A 415 -6.53 -13.41 19.42
C GLY A 415 -6.94 -12.63 20.68
N LEU A 416 -6.86 -11.30 20.65
CA LEU A 416 -7.06 -10.43 21.82
C LEU A 416 -8.26 -9.51 21.65
N LEU A 417 -8.97 -9.28 22.77
CA LEU A 417 -10.00 -8.24 22.84
C LEU A 417 -9.36 -6.88 23.13
N GLU A 418 -9.65 -5.91 22.27
CA GLU A 418 -9.29 -4.52 22.43
C GLU A 418 -10.56 -3.66 22.50
N ARG A 419 -10.47 -2.52 23.19
CA ARG A 419 -11.60 -1.60 23.31
C ARG A 419 -11.16 -0.20 22.86
N PRO A 420 -11.65 0.29 21.70
CA PRO A 420 -11.36 1.63 21.25
C PRO A 420 -12.02 2.65 22.19
N MET A 421 -11.37 3.80 22.35
CA MET A 421 -11.85 4.94 23.17
C MET A 421 -12.79 5.87 22.40
N GLY A 422 -12.78 5.77 21.07
CA GLY A 422 -13.59 6.59 20.19
C GLY A 422 -13.28 6.29 18.73
N ILE A 423 -14.13 6.83 17.85
CA ILE A 423 -13.98 6.76 16.41
C ILE A 423 -13.89 8.20 15.89
N LEU A 424 -12.90 8.45 15.04
CA LEU A 424 -12.56 9.75 14.49
C LEU A 424 -12.67 9.71 12.96
N GLN A 425 -13.26 10.74 12.37
CA GLN A 425 -13.06 11.09 10.97
C GLN A 425 -11.93 12.12 10.88
N ILE A 426 -11.00 11.91 9.95
CA ILE A 426 -9.87 12.81 9.73
C ILE A 426 -10.04 13.50 8.39
N SER A 427 -10.09 14.83 8.43
CA SER A 427 -10.17 15.70 7.26
C SER A 427 -9.03 16.70 7.32
N ALA A 428 -7.97 16.43 6.55
CA ALA A 428 -6.72 17.19 6.57
C ALA A 428 -6.17 17.33 8.01
N ASN A 429 -6.26 18.53 8.59
CA ASN A 429 -5.72 18.85 9.92
C ASN A 429 -6.79 18.85 11.03
N LYS A 430 -8.05 18.48 10.73
CA LYS A 430 -9.17 18.49 11.68
C LYS A 430 -9.58 17.05 12.00
N THR A 431 -9.81 16.80 13.28
CA THR A 431 -10.38 15.55 13.81
C THR A 431 -11.82 15.79 14.22
N GLN A 432 -12.73 14.89 13.82
CA GLN A 432 -14.14 14.94 14.19
C GLN A 432 -14.56 13.59 14.79
N ASP A 433 -15.14 13.60 15.99
CA ASP A 433 -15.71 12.39 16.59
C ASP A 433 -16.98 11.95 15.84
N ILE A 434 -17.05 10.67 15.50
CA ILE A 434 -18.21 10.03 14.87
C ILE A 434 -18.78 8.90 15.75
N GLN A 435 -20.06 8.59 15.58
CA GLN A 435 -20.77 7.60 16.41
C GLN A 435 -20.65 6.19 15.88
N ASP A 436 -20.58 6.03 14.56
CA ASP A 436 -20.58 4.74 13.90
C ASP A 436 -19.86 4.81 12.56
N LEU A 437 -19.28 3.68 12.15
CA LEU A 437 -18.70 3.45 10.83
C LEU A 437 -19.48 2.32 10.15
N ALA A 438 -20.15 2.66 9.05
CA ALA A 438 -20.88 1.71 8.22
C ALA A 438 -19.97 1.02 7.19
N VAL A 439 -20.49 -0.02 6.54
CA VAL A 439 -19.81 -0.72 5.43
C VAL A 439 -19.30 0.29 4.39
N GLY A 440 -18.07 0.06 3.91
CA GLY A 440 -17.43 0.87 2.89
C GLY A 440 -16.83 2.18 3.39
N GLN A 441 -17.10 2.60 4.63
CA GLN A 441 -16.50 3.82 5.18
C GLN A 441 -15.09 3.57 5.74
N ILE A 442 -14.28 4.63 5.70
CA ILE A 442 -12.95 4.70 6.27
C ILE A 442 -12.97 5.71 7.43
N GLY A 443 -12.47 5.29 8.58
CA GLY A 443 -12.30 6.15 9.75
C GLY A 443 -11.13 5.68 10.62
N ALA A 444 -10.84 6.40 11.70
CA ALA A 444 -9.73 6.10 12.60
C ALA A 444 -10.23 5.72 14.00
N LEU A 445 -9.70 4.65 14.56
CA LEU A 445 -9.95 4.21 15.93
C LEU A 445 -8.89 4.77 16.86
N ARG A 446 -9.33 5.35 17.97
CA ARG A 446 -8.44 5.88 19.01
C ARG A 446 -8.22 4.86 20.13
N GLY A 447 -6.97 4.72 20.57
CA GLY A 447 -6.65 4.00 21.82
C GLY A 447 -6.51 2.48 21.70
N LEU A 448 -6.34 1.95 20.48
CA LEU A 448 -5.92 0.56 20.30
C LEU A 448 -4.45 0.43 20.73
N LYS A 449 -4.15 -0.61 21.53
CA LYS A 449 -2.84 -0.78 22.17
C LYS A 449 -1.92 -1.68 21.37
N LYS A 450 -2.45 -2.74 20.79
CA LYS A 450 -1.66 -3.78 20.10
C LYS A 450 -1.99 -3.93 18.63
N ALA A 451 -3.15 -3.40 18.18
CA ALA A 451 -3.48 -3.40 16.76
C ALA A 451 -2.35 -2.79 15.92
N ARG A 452 -1.99 -3.52 14.85
CA ARG A 452 -1.01 -3.14 13.85
C ARG A 452 -1.66 -3.10 12.46
N THR A 453 -0.93 -2.52 11.52
CA THR A 453 -1.33 -2.51 10.13
C THR A 453 -1.47 -3.93 9.56
N GLY A 454 -2.59 -4.21 8.88
CA GLY A 454 -2.95 -5.53 8.33
C GLY A 454 -3.84 -6.39 9.24
N ASP A 455 -4.10 -5.97 10.49
CA ASP A 455 -4.94 -6.74 11.41
C ASP A 455 -6.44 -6.64 11.03
N THR A 456 -7.17 -7.74 11.22
CA THR A 456 -8.64 -7.77 11.06
C THR A 456 -9.32 -7.69 12.43
N LEU A 457 -10.26 -6.75 12.56
CA LEU A 457 -11.05 -6.47 13.76
C LEU A 457 -12.49 -6.94 13.57
N ILE A 458 -13.00 -7.72 14.53
CA ILE A 458 -14.40 -8.17 14.58
C ILE A 458 -15.10 -7.53 15.75
N THR A 459 -16.28 -6.97 15.52
CA THR A 459 -17.21 -6.57 16.59
C THR A 459 -18.40 -7.52 16.60
N THR A 460 -18.85 -7.92 17.78
CA THR A 460 -20.03 -8.80 17.95
C THR A 460 -21.22 -8.05 18.53
N VAL A 461 -22.42 -8.45 18.16
CA VAL A 461 -23.66 -7.92 18.74
C VAL A 461 -23.73 -8.29 20.22
N ASN A 462 -23.95 -7.30 21.09
CA ASN A 462 -24.03 -7.45 22.55
C ASN A 462 -22.76 -8.02 23.23
N ASN A 463 -21.56 -7.80 22.67
CA ASN A 463 -20.28 -8.29 23.21
C ASN A 463 -20.25 -9.81 23.49
N LYS A 464 -20.98 -10.61 22.71
CA LYS A 464 -20.89 -12.07 22.79
C LYS A 464 -19.52 -12.54 22.26
N GLY A 465 -19.06 -13.72 22.69
CA GLY A 465 -17.80 -14.27 22.20
C GLY A 465 -17.80 -14.43 20.67
N VAL A 466 -16.66 -14.16 20.04
CA VAL A 466 -16.48 -14.40 18.59
C VAL A 466 -16.59 -15.91 18.31
N PRO A 467 -17.41 -16.32 17.33
CA PRO A 467 -17.51 -17.73 16.91
C PRO A 467 -16.14 -18.30 16.58
N GLU A 468 -15.87 -19.54 16.99
CA GLU A 468 -14.57 -20.19 16.83
C GLU A 468 -14.11 -20.21 15.36
N ALA A 469 -15.04 -20.49 14.44
CA ALA A 469 -14.80 -20.48 13.00
C ALA A 469 -14.30 -19.13 12.47
N LEU A 470 -14.62 -18.02 13.12
CA LEU A 470 -14.27 -16.67 12.67
C LEU A 470 -13.12 -16.06 13.47
N ARG A 471 -12.53 -16.78 14.43
CA ARG A 471 -11.47 -16.21 15.30
C ARG A 471 -10.17 -15.91 14.56
N HIS A 472 -9.88 -16.66 13.50
CA HIS A 472 -8.65 -16.54 12.71
C HIS A 472 -8.88 -15.95 11.32
N ILE A 473 -10.04 -15.31 11.11
CA ILE A 473 -10.40 -14.70 9.85
C ILE A 473 -9.49 -13.49 9.57
N GLN A 474 -8.86 -13.47 8.41
CA GLN A 474 -8.01 -12.35 7.98
C GLN A 474 -8.50 -11.82 6.65
N VAL A 475 -8.91 -10.56 6.60
CA VAL A 475 -9.24 -9.86 5.35
C VAL A 475 -7.92 -9.49 4.67
N ARG A 476 -7.64 -10.14 3.53
CA ARG A 476 -6.45 -9.91 2.68
C ARG A 476 -5.17 -9.59 3.48
N PRO A 477 -4.59 -10.58 4.20
CA PRO A 477 -3.38 -10.34 4.97
C PRO A 477 -2.25 -9.86 4.03
N PRO A 478 -1.55 -8.77 4.36
CA PRO A 478 -0.46 -8.28 3.53
C PRO A 478 0.69 -9.29 3.55
N GLU A 479 1.24 -9.59 2.38
CA GLU A 479 2.48 -10.35 2.26
C GLU A 479 3.63 -9.43 2.64
N ILE A 480 4.24 -9.67 3.81
CA ILE A 480 5.34 -8.86 4.33
C ILE A 480 6.65 -9.43 3.77
N PRO A 481 7.41 -8.66 2.98
CA PRO A 481 8.71 -9.10 2.48
C PRO A 481 9.69 -9.40 3.64
N PRO A 482 10.64 -10.33 3.47
CA PRO A 482 11.69 -10.55 4.46
C PRO A 482 12.62 -9.32 4.53
N PRO A 483 13.16 -8.99 5.72
CA PRO A 483 14.15 -7.92 5.84
C PRO A 483 15.46 -8.33 5.16
N VAL A 484 16.10 -7.37 4.49
CA VAL A 484 17.38 -7.58 3.76
C VAL A 484 18.53 -6.75 4.31
N ALA A 485 18.21 -5.73 5.10
CA ALA A 485 19.16 -4.82 5.74
C ALA A 485 18.93 -4.81 7.25
N PHE A 486 19.99 -4.63 8.02
CA PHE A 486 19.90 -4.40 9.45
C PHE A 486 20.86 -3.31 9.90
N LEU A 487 20.63 -2.79 11.09
CA LEU A 487 21.55 -1.90 11.78
C LEU A 487 21.50 -2.17 13.29
N GLN A 488 22.59 -1.85 13.97
CA GLN A 488 22.68 -1.94 15.42
C GLN A 488 22.50 -0.56 16.05
N VAL A 489 21.74 -0.50 17.14
CA VAL A 489 21.47 0.72 17.91
C VAL A 489 21.83 0.47 19.37
N GLU A 490 22.65 1.35 19.92
CA GLU A 490 23.11 1.31 21.30
C GLU A 490 22.55 2.53 22.05
N PRO A 491 21.52 2.36 22.89
CA PRO A 491 20.96 3.45 23.67
C PRO A 491 21.91 3.86 24.80
N PHE A 492 21.98 5.16 25.09
CA PHE A 492 22.76 5.68 26.20
C PHE A 492 22.02 5.50 27.53
N GLY A 493 22.11 4.28 28.08
CA GLY A 493 21.55 3.91 29.38
C GLY A 493 20.12 3.36 29.34
N ASN A 494 19.63 2.94 30.52
CA ASN A 494 18.38 2.17 30.64
C ASN A 494 17.10 2.95 30.30
N VAL A 495 17.08 4.26 30.55
CA VAL A 495 15.91 5.11 30.24
C VAL A 495 15.75 5.23 28.73
N ALA A 496 16.83 5.57 28.02
CA ALA A 496 16.86 5.59 26.56
C ALA A 496 16.54 4.22 25.95
N ALA A 497 16.97 3.12 26.59
CA ALA A 497 16.61 1.77 26.14
C ALA A 497 15.10 1.48 26.23
N GLN A 498 14.41 1.95 27.28
CA GLN A 498 12.96 1.80 27.43
C GLN A 498 12.19 2.70 26.44
N GLU A 499 12.67 3.91 26.22
CA GLU A 499 12.10 4.83 25.22
C GLU A 499 12.27 4.29 23.80
N LEU A 500 13.46 3.78 23.47
CA LEU A 500 13.75 3.12 22.20
C LEU A 500 12.87 1.89 21.99
N GLN A 501 12.71 1.05 23.01
CA GLN A 501 11.81 -0.10 22.95
C GLN A 501 10.37 0.34 22.66
N THR A 502 9.87 1.35 23.36
CA THR A 502 8.49 1.86 23.16
C THR A 502 8.33 2.46 21.75
N ALA A 503 9.33 3.19 21.26
CA ALA A 503 9.32 3.75 19.91
C ALA A 503 9.36 2.65 18.84
N LEU A 504 10.17 1.61 19.02
CA LEU A 504 10.26 0.45 18.12
C LEU A 504 8.97 -0.38 18.10
N GLU A 505 8.34 -0.58 19.26
CA GLU A 505 7.02 -1.23 19.37
C GLU A 505 5.96 -0.46 18.57
N ASN A 506 5.97 0.88 18.66
CA ASN A 506 5.06 1.72 17.88
C ASN A 506 5.41 1.74 16.38
N ALA A 507 6.69 1.81 16.04
CA ALA A 507 7.15 1.79 14.64
C ALA A 507 6.80 0.46 13.95
N THR A 508 6.91 -0.67 14.66
CA THR A 508 6.52 -2.00 14.14
C THR A 508 5.00 -2.13 13.93
N ARG A 509 4.21 -1.37 14.70
CA ARG A 509 2.75 -1.33 14.52
C ARG A 509 2.34 -0.53 13.29
N GLU A 510 3.06 0.56 13.02
CA GLU A 510 2.92 1.38 11.83
C GLU A 510 3.39 0.62 10.59
N ASP A 511 4.60 0.05 10.64
CA ASP A 511 5.18 -0.76 9.59
C ASP A 511 5.59 -2.17 10.06
N PRO A 512 4.76 -3.21 9.82
CA PRO A 512 5.09 -4.61 10.10
C PRO A 512 6.32 -5.16 9.35
N SER A 513 6.84 -4.48 8.32
CA SER A 513 8.07 -4.89 7.65
C SER A 513 9.33 -4.53 8.44
N LEU A 514 9.23 -3.58 9.37
CA LEU A 514 10.30 -3.26 10.32
C LEU A 514 10.29 -4.28 11.46
N ARG A 515 11.39 -5.02 11.62
CA ARG A 515 11.56 -6.00 12.70
C ARG A 515 12.67 -5.54 13.63
N TRP A 516 12.59 -5.88 14.91
CA TRP A 516 13.66 -5.57 15.84
C TRP A 516 13.83 -6.66 16.90
N ASN A 517 15.02 -6.72 17.47
CA ASN A 517 15.38 -7.60 18.57
C ASN A 517 16.29 -6.86 19.55
N ARG A 518 16.22 -7.21 20.84
CA ARG A 518 17.10 -6.66 21.89
C ARG A 518 17.95 -7.79 22.47
N ASP A 519 19.27 -7.63 22.42
CA ASP A 519 20.17 -8.49 23.18
C ASP A 519 20.33 -7.94 24.59
N SER A 520 19.71 -8.61 25.58
CA SER A 520 19.74 -8.19 26.98
C SER A 520 21.12 -8.29 27.64
N LYS A 521 22.10 -8.93 27.01
CA LYS A 521 23.47 -9.02 27.54
C LYS A 521 24.34 -7.84 27.14
N MET A 522 24.14 -7.33 25.93
CA MET A 522 24.92 -6.22 25.37
C MET A 522 24.14 -4.90 25.40
N ASP A 523 22.88 -4.93 25.85
CA ASP A 523 21.92 -3.82 25.77
C ASP A 523 21.82 -3.18 24.37
N GLN A 524 22.04 -4.01 23.36
CA GLN A 524 22.07 -3.61 21.96
C GLN A 524 20.75 -3.98 21.27
N PHE A 525 20.25 -3.08 20.44
CA PHE A 525 19.07 -3.29 19.62
C PHE A 525 19.51 -3.56 18.18
N THR A 526 18.96 -4.60 17.56
CA THR A 526 19.11 -4.87 16.13
C THR A 526 17.81 -4.51 15.45
N ILE A 527 17.83 -3.58 14.50
CA ILE A 527 16.68 -3.16 13.70
C ILE A 527 16.89 -3.69 12.28
N GLN A 528 15.86 -4.30 11.71
CA GLN A 528 15.89 -4.95 10.40
C GLN A 528 14.79 -4.36 9.52
N GLY A 529 15.09 -4.12 8.24
CA GLY A 529 14.16 -3.52 7.29
C GLY A 529 14.39 -3.96 5.84
N MET A 530 13.54 -3.45 4.95
CA MET A 530 13.50 -3.83 3.53
C MET A 530 14.57 -3.15 2.67
N GLY A 531 15.28 -2.17 3.20
CA GLY A 531 16.25 -1.43 2.39
C GLY A 531 16.94 -0.31 3.15
N LYS A 532 17.97 0.28 2.53
CA LYS A 532 18.71 1.42 3.08
C LYS A 532 17.82 2.62 3.31
N LEU A 533 17.07 3.04 2.29
CA LEU A 533 16.18 4.20 2.40
C LEU A 533 15.09 3.99 3.46
N HIS A 534 14.52 2.79 3.51
CA HIS A 534 13.53 2.43 4.52
C HIS A 534 14.11 2.59 5.93
N LEU A 535 15.28 2.02 6.20
CA LEU A 535 15.94 2.16 7.50
C LEU A 535 16.33 3.63 7.79
N ASP A 536 16.86 4.38 6.82
CA ASP A 536 17.21 5.80 6.98
C ASP A 536 16.01 6.64 7.42
N VAL A 537 14.82 6.38 6.85
CA VAL A 537 13.57 7.07 7.24
C VAL A 537 13.18 6.70 8.68
N SER A 538 13.17 5.41 9.02
CA SER A 538 12.85 4.96 10.38
C SER A 538 13.82 5.56 11.41
N LEU A 539 15.11 5.58 11.09
CA LEU A 539 16.17 6.16 11.92
C LEU A 539 16.00 7.66 12.12
N HIS A 540 15.71 8.39 11.05
CA HIS A 540 15.49 9.82 11.14
C HIS A 540 14.28 10.14 12.01
N SER A 541 13.19 9.37 11.90
CA SER A 541 12.03 9.50 12.79
C SER A 541 12.41 9.28 14.25
N MET A 542 13.20 8.24 14.55
CA MET A 542 13.69 7.99 15.92
C MET A 542 14.56 9.14 16.45
N ARG A 543 15.45 9.69 15.62
CA ARG A 543 16.35 10.80 16.00
C ARG A 543 15.62 12.12 16.19
N GLN A 544 14.72 12.50 15.28
CA GLN A 544 14.11 13.83 15.26
C GLN A 544 12.78 13.87 16.02
N LYS A 545 11.89 12.91 15.76
CA LYS A 545 10.55 12.87 16.36
C LYS A 545 10.61 12.40 17.81
N HIS A 546 11.29 11.29 18.06
CA HIS A 546 11.37 10.68 19.39
C HIS A 546 12.57 11.15 20.21
N LYS A 547 13.55 11.83 19.58
CA LYS A 547 14.77 12.35 20.22
C LYS A 547 15.50 11.30 21.06
N ILE A 548 15.55 10.07 20.53
CA ILE A 548 16.15 8.94 21.23
C ILE A 548 17.66 9.16 21.31
N ASP A 549 18.18 9.13 22.53
CA ASP A 549 19.61 9.24 22.80
C ASP A 549 20.28 7.88 22.61
N ALA A 550 20.76 7.62 21.40
CA ALA A 550 21.40 6.37 21.03
C ALA A 550 22.48 6.57 19.95
N GLU A 551 23.49 5.71 19.97
CA GLU A 551 24.43 5.54 18.88
C GLU A 551 23.83 4.59 17.84
N PHE A 552 23.84 5.03 16.58
CA PHE A 552 23.29 4.26 15.46
C PHE A 552 24.45 3.80 14.58
N GLY A 553 24.64 2.48 14.51
CA GLY A 553 25.64 1.86 13.66
C GLY A 553 25.33 1.99 12.15
N PRO A 554 26.28 1.60 11.29
CA PRO A 554 26.08 1.57 9.85
C PRO A 554 25.00 0.54 9.46
N ILE A 555 24.35 0.78 8.32
CA ILE A 555 23.42 -0.19 7.73
C ILE A 555 24.23 -1.31 7.07
N GLU A 556 24.00 -2.54 7.49
CA GLU A 556 24.65 -3.75 7.00
C GLU A 556 23.64 -4.70 6.31
N VAL A 557 24.16 -5.64 5.53
CA VAL A 557 23.37 -6.65 4.83
C VAL A 557 23.15 -7.88 5.71
N ASP A 558 21.93 -8.38 5.78
CA ASP A 558 21.58 -9.57 6.58
C ASP A 558 22.03 -10.87 5.88
N TYR A 559 23.23 -11.34 6.21
CA TYR A 559 23.74 -12.64 5.76
C TYR A 559 23.10 -13.78 6.55
N LYS A 560 22.78 -14.88 5.86
CA LYS A 560 22.31 -16.13 6.46
C LYS A 560 23.38 -17.22 6.35
N GLU A 561 23.21 -18.31 7.06
CA GLU A 561 24.03 -19.51 6.94
C GLU A 561 23.17 -20.67 6.42
N THR A 562 23.76 -21.58 5.65
CA THR A 562 23.07 -22.77 5.18
C THR A 562 24.01 -23.96 5.10
N LEU A 563 23.44 -25.16 5.10
CA LEU A 563 24.20 -26.38 4.90
C LEU A 563 24.41 -26.66 3.42
N THR A 564 25.55 -27.25 3.10
CA THR A 564 25.87 -27.66 1.73
C THR A 564 25.48 -29.10 1.46
N GLU A 565 25.55 -29.95 2.49
CA GLU A 565 25.28 -31.39 2.44
C GLU A 565 24.47 -31.82 3.67
N GLN A 566 23.86 -33.01 3.59
CA GLN A 566 23.12 -33.59 4.70
C GLN A 566 24.07 -34.00 5.83
N THR A 567 23.72 -33.65 7.08
CA THR A 567 24.47 -34.08 8.25
C THR A 567 24.18 -35.54 8.58
N ARG A 568 25.15 -36.22 9.20
CA ARG A 568 24.90 -37.53 9.83
C ARG A 568 23.87 -37.40 10.96
N PRO A 569 23.04 -38.44 11.21
CA PRO A 569 22.12 -38.43 12.35
C PRO A 569 22.90 -38.22 13.65
N HIS A 570 22.52 -37.18 14.40
CA HIS A 570 23.18 -36.83 15.65
C HIS A 570 22.26 -37.15 16.83
N HIS A 571 22.60 -38.19 17.58
CA HIS A 571 21.90 -38.59 18.80
C HIS A 571 22.45 -37.80 19.99
N THR A 572 21.58 -37.20 20.78
CA THR A 572 21.98 -36.48 22.00
C THR A 572 21.04 -36.82 23.13
N VAL A 573 21.64 -37.17 24.28
CA VAL A 573 20.96 -37.40 25.55
C VAL A 573 21.14 -36.16 26.43
N PHE A 574 20.03 -35.53 26.82
CA PHE A 574 20.02 -34.40 27.72
C PHE A 574 19.59 -34.86 29.12
N ASP A 575 20.58 -35.12 29.98
CA ASP A 575 20.40 -35.56 31.36
C ASP A 575 20.93 -34.49 32.33
N ARG A 576 20.07 -33.50 32.63
CA ARG A 576 20.39 -32.36 33.51
C ARG A 576 19.14 -31.87 34.21
N ALA A 577 19.28 -31.40 35.45
CA ALA A 577 18.16 -30.80 36.16
C ALA A 577 17.75 -29.45 35.51
N VAL A 578 16.49 -29.33 35.11
CA VAL A 578 15.88 -28.08 34.62
C VAL A 578 14.86 -27.59 35.64
N ALA A 579 15.05 -26.36 36.13
CA ALA A 579 14.21 -25.76 37.18
C ALA A 579 14.05 -26.66 38.43
N SER A 580 15.17 -27.22 38.90
CA SER A 580 15.26 -28.11 40.07
C SER A 580 14.54 -29.46 39.93
N LYS A 581 14.06 -29.82 38.73
CA LYS A 581 13.54 -31.15 38.41
C LYS A 581 14.57 -31.91 37.58
N SER A 582 15.05 -33.04 38.08
CA SER A 582 15.88 -33.97 37.31
C SER A 582 15.03 -34.69 36.28
N GLY A 583 15.48 -34.71 35.04
CA GLY A 583 14.84 -35.47 33.98
C GLY A 583 15.82 -35.72 32.83
N LYS A 584 15.42 -36.64 31.96
CA LYS A 584 16.21 -37.12 30.83
C LYS A 584 15.35 -37.22 29.59
N ALA A 585 15.85 -36.67 28.49
CA ALA A 585 15.25 -36.82 27.17
C ALA A 585 16.35 -36.99 26.11
N ALA A 586 16.11 -37.84 25.12
CA ALA A 586 17.01 -38.05 24.00
C ALA A 586 16.30 -37.80 22.66
N CYS A 587 17.03 -37.26 21.69
CA CYS A 587 16.54 -37.07 20.34
C CYS A 587 17.66 -37.28 19.32
N THR A 588 17.27 -37.67 18.12
CA THR A 588 18.15 -37.75 16.95
C THR A 588 17.78 -36.65 15.98
N VAL A 589 18.77 -35.87 15.55
CA VAL A 589 18.58 -34.77 14.61
C VAL A 589 19.35 -35.02 13.32
N THR A 590 18.69 -34.75 12.20
CA THR A 590 19.30 -34.72 10.87
C THR A 590 18.98 -33.39 10.21
N LEU A 591 19.99 -32.73 9.64
CA LEU A 591 19.85 -31.48 8.92
C LEU A 591 20.17 -31.71 7.45
N LYS A 592 19.30 -31.26 6.54
CA LYS A 592 19.49 -31.36 5.08
C LYS A 592 19.23 -29.99 4.44
N PRO A 593 20.00 -29.53 3.44
CA PRO A 593 19.59 -28.39 2.64
C PRO A 593 18.29 -28.69 1.87
N ILE A 594 17.41 -27.70 1.75
CA ILE A 594 16.17 -27.81 0.97
C ILE A 594 16.50 -27.55 -0.50
N GLU A 595 16.12 -28.47 -1.37
CA GLU A 595 16.12 -28.22 -2.81
C GLU A 595 14.80 -27.54 -3.23
N PRO A 596 14.82 -26.63 -4.23
CA PRO A 596 13.64 -25.84 -4.61
C PRO A 596 12.41 -26.70 -4.95
N ASP A 597 12.62 -27.85 -5.59
CA ASP A 597 11.56 -28.76 -6.05
C ASP A 597 10.90 -29.55 -4.91
N GLU A 598 11.57 -29.71 -3.76
CA GLU A 598 11.06 -30.47 -2.62
C GLU A 598 10.18 -29.62 -1.67
N HIS A 599 10.21 -28.29 -1.82
CA HIS A 599 9.62 -27.35 -0.86
C HIS A 599 8.11 -27.56 -0.68
N GLY A 600 7.35 -27.74 -1.76
CA GLY A 600 5.89 -27.93 -1.71
C GLY A 600 5.47 -29.20 -0.97
N THR A 601 6.15 -30.32 -1.22
CA THR A 601 5.90 -31.62 -0.56
C THR A 601 6.29 -31.61 0.92
N LEU A 602 7.36 -30.90 1.30
CA LEU A 602 7.83 -30.85 2.68
C LEU A 602 6.90 -30.01 3.59
N LEU A 603 6.19 -29.03 3.04
CA LEU A 603 5.19 -28.22 3.76
C LEU A 603 3.95 -29.00 4.19
N GLU A 604 3.62 -30.12 3.52
CA GLU A 604 2.49 -30.96 3.92
C GLU A 604 2.76 -31.71 5.24
N SER A 605 4.03 -31.95 5.57
CA SER A 605 4.45 -32.76 6.73
C SER A 605 5.29 -32.00 7.78
N GLY A 606 5.71 -30.76 7.47
CA GLY A 606 6.58 -29.95 8.31
C GLY A 606 6.05 -28.54 8.57
N ILE A 607 6.60 -27.88 9.58
CA ILE A 607 6.27 -26.51 9.95
C ILE A 607 7.35 -25.59 9.39
N GLU A 608 7.00 -24.64 8.53
CA GLU A 608 7.94 -23.64 8.04
C GLU A 608 8.09 -22.46 9.01
N LYS A 609 9.33 -22.14 9.38
CA LYS A 609 9.68 -20.92 10.11
C LYS A 609 11.04 -20.39 9.68
N ASP A 610 11.09 -19.09 9.41
CA ASP A 610 12.30 -18.37 9.00
C ASP A 610 13.02 -19.00 7.79
N GLY A 611 12.24 -19.55 6.85
CA GLY A 611 12.68 -20.25 5.64
C GLY A 611 13.38 -21.60 5.88
N ASN A 612 13.20 -22.17 7.08
CA ASN A 612 13.55 -23.55 7.37
C ASN A 612 12.27 -24.37 7.56
N ILE A 613 12.32 -25.66 7.23
CA ILE A 613 11.22 -26.58 7.46
C ILE A 613 11.59 -27.49 8.63
N TYR A 614 10.72 -27.55 9.64
CA TYR A 614 10.91 -28.38 10.83
C TYR A 614 9.96 -29.57 10.75
N GLN A 615 10.52 -30.77 10.73
CA GLN A 615 9.77 -32.02 10.79
C GLN A 615 10.04 -32.69 12.13
N ILE A 616 9.00 -32.82 12.95
CA ILE A 616 9.11 -33.40 14.29
C ILE A 616 8.39 -34.73 14.29
N ASP A 617 9.20 -35.79 14.33
CA ASP A 617 8.73 -37.14 14.40
C ASP A 617 8.78 -37.65 15.84
N VAL A 618 7.65 -38.15 16.31
CA VAL A 618 7.54 -38.79 17.61
C VAL A 618 6.95 -40.16 17.32
N PRO A 619 7.77 -41.24 17.35
CA PRO A 619 7.31 -42.57 17.01
C PRO A 619 6.12 -42.98 17.89
N GLU A 620 5.05 -43.46 17.27
CA GLU A 620 3.94 -44.10 17.98
C GLU A 620 4.45 -45.37 18.64
N LEU A 621 4.44 -45.41 19.98
CA LEU A 621 4.77 -46.60 20.76
C LEU A 621 3.56 -47.53 20.82
N ASP A 622 3.81 -48.84 20.84
CA ASP A 622 2.80 -49.87 21.13
C ASP A 622 1.98 -49.49 22.38
N ASN A 623 0.66 -49.68 22.31
CA ASN A 623 -0.42 -49.32 23.26
C ASN A 623 -0.28 -49.84 24.72
N SER A 624 0.92 -50.15 25.19
CA SER A 624 1.23 -50.75 26.49
C SER A 624 2.03 -49.86 27.44
N LYS A 625 2.45 -48.65 27.03
CA LYS A 625 3.18 -47.70 27.88
C LYS A 625 2.42 -46.37 27.96
N GLU A 626 1.77 -46.10 29.09
CA GLU A 626 1.23 -44.76 29.39
C GLU A 626 2.40 -43.79 29.56
N PHE A 627 2.49 -42.79 28.68
CA PHE A 627 3.43 -41.69 28.86
C PHE A 627 3.01 -40.83 30.07
N THR A 628 4.00 -40.35 30.82
CA THR A 628 3.79 -39.37 31.90
C THR A 628 3.63 -37.92 31.40
N PHE A 629 3.70 -37.69 30.09
CA PHE A 629 3.71 -36.37 29.45
C PHE A 629 2.85 -36.34 28.18
N ASP A 630 2.38 -35.15 27.81
CA ASP A 630 1.61 -34.91 26.59
C ASP A 630 2.51 -34.90 25.35
N LEU A 631 2.14 -35.67 24.33
CA LEU A 631 2.88 -35.80 23.07
C LEU A 631 2.87 -34.48 22.27
N GLU A 632 1.77 -33.74 22.29
CA GLU A 632 1.66 -32.46 21.58
C GLU A 632 2.51 -31.38 22.25
N GLU A 633 2.54 -31.36 23.59
CA GLU A 633 3.41 -30.47 24.36
C GLU A 633 4.89 -30.79 24.10
N ALA A 634 5.26 -32.07 24.07
CA ALA A 634 6.61 -32.51 23.74
C ALA A 634 7.03 -32.08 22.32
N ARG A 635 6.15 -32.25 21.32
CA ARG A 635 6.39 -31.77 19.94
C ARG A 635 6.63 -30.26 19.90
N HIS A 636 5.80 -29.48 20.58
CA HIS A 636 5.96 -28.03 20.63
C HIS A 636 7.28 -27.62 21.32
N HIS A 637 7.71 -28.30 22.38
CA HIS A 637 8.99 -28.02 23.04
C HIS A 637 10.21 -28.44 22.22
N LEU A 638 10.15 -29.57 21.51
CA LEU A 638 11.18 -29.98 20.55
C LEU A 638 11.34 -28.95 19.43
N LEU A 639 10.22 -28.43 18.91
CA LEU A 639 10.23 -27.36 17.90
C LEU A 639 10.93 -26.11 18.43
N ASN A 640 10.54 -25.65 19.62
CA ASN A 640 11.13 -24.47 20.24
C ASN A 640 12.63 -24.65 20.53
N GLY A 641 13.07 -25.86 20.87
CA GLY A 641 14.49 -26.21 21.00
C GLY A 641 15.25 -26.08 19.67
N ALA A 642 14.68 -26.60 18.58
CA ALA A 642 15.27 -26.53 17.25
C ALA A 642 15.35 -25.09 16.74
N LEU A 643 14.27 -24.31 16.88
CA LEU A 643 14.21 -22.89 16.53
C LEU A 643 15.28 -22.06 17.27
N ALA A 644 15.48 -22.33 18.56
CA ALA A 644 16.49 -21.64 19.35
C ALA A 644 17.94 -21.98 18.93
N ALA A 645 18.16 -23.16 18.33
CA ALA A 645 19.47 -23.58 17.83
C ALA A 645 19.78 -23.01 16.44
N THR A 646 18.79 -22.92 15.55
CA THR A 646 18.95 -22.38 14.18
C THR A 646 19.04 -20.86 14.14
N ALA A 647 18.64 -20.17 15.21
CA ALA A 647 18.73 -18.70 15.31
C ALA A 647 20.16 -18.14 15.24
N ARG A 648 21.19 -18.94 15.56
CA ARG A 648 22.61 -18.54 15.48
C ARG A 648 23.45 -19.68 14.90
N GLY A 649 23.98 -19.48 13.70
CA GLY A 649 24.83 -20.43 13.00
C GLY A 649 26.27 -20.49 13.55
N PRO A 650 27.03 -21.54 13.20
CA PRO A 650 28.37 -21.77 13.74
C PRO A 650 29.46 -20.88 13.14
N ARG A 651 29.28 -20.32 11.92
CA ARG A 651 30.36 -19.61 11.21
C ARG A 651 30.42 -18.13 11.58
N ARG A 652 29.30 -17.41 11.50
CA ARG A 652 29.20 -15.95 11.72
C ARG A 652 28.14 -15.60 12.77
N ALA A 653 27.57 -16.59 13.45
CA ALA A 653 26.38 -16.43 14.28
C ALA A 653 25.16 -15.91 13.52
N SER A 654 25.17 -16.00 12.19
CA SER A 654 24.06 -15.65 11.31
C SER A 654 22.98 -16.73 11.38
N PRO A 655 21.69 -16.41 11.28
CA PRO A 655 20.63 -17.42 11.33
C PRO A 655 20.76 -18.45 10.21
N ILE A 656 20.50 -19.72 10.53
CA ILE A 656 20.43 -20.81 9.55
C ILE A 656 19.18 -20.61 8.69
N HIS A 657 19.28 -20.86 7.38
CA HIS A 657 18.20 -20.69 6.41
C HIS A 657 18.25 -21.78 5.32
N GLY A 658 17.09 -22.10 4.73
CA GLY A 658 16.99 -23.05 3.62
C GLY A 658 17.31 -24.50 4.01
N CYS A 659 17.08 -24.89 5.26
CA CYS A 659 17.36 -26.25 5.74
C CYS A 659 16.09 -26.97 6.22
N LEU A 660 16.01 -28.27 5.96
CA LEU A 660 15.09 -29.22 6.55
C LEU A 660 15.73 -29.76 7.83
N ILE A 661 15.06 -29.55 8.95
CA ILE A 661 15.47 -30.01 10.27
C ILE A 661 14.51 -31.11 10.71
N SER A 662 14.98 -32.36 10.61
CA SER A 662 14.24 -33.53 11.08
C SER A 662 14.68 -33.87 12.49
N VAL A 663 13.75 -33.78 13.43
CA VAL A 663 13.96 -34.12 14.85
C VAL A 663 13.11 -35.34 15.18
N THR A 664 13.75 -36.45 15.50
CA THR A 664 13.08 -37.69 15.92
C THR A 664 13.31 -37.90 17.41
N LEU A 665 12.25 -37.98 18.19
CA LEU A 665 12.35 -38.31 19.62
C LEU A 665 12.74 -39.78 19.79
N ASP A 666 13.72 -40.06 20.66
CA ASP A 666 14.10 -41.43 20.99
C ASP A 666 13.25 -41.93 22.15
N THR A 667 12.41 -42.92 21.87
CA THR A 667 11.47 -43.52 22.82
C THR A 667 11.95 -44.85 23.41
N SER A 668 13.21 -45.21 23.19
CA SER A 668 13.81 -46.45 23.73
C SER A 668 13.91 -46.46 25.26
N GLU A 669 13.96 -47.66 25.84
CA GLU A 669 13.97 -47.85 27.29
C GLU A 669 15.20 -47.18 27.95
N GLY A 670 14.96 -46.36 28.98
CA GLY A 670 15.99 -45.62 29.72
C GLY A 670 16.46 -44.31 29.07
N MET A 671 15.86 -43.89 27.94
CA MET A 671 16.16 -42.61 27.28
C MET A 671 15.18 -41.48 27.64
N LEU A 672 14.05 -41.82 28.27
CA LEU A 672 13.04 -40.89 28.78
C LEU A 672 12.81 -41.16 30.27
N GLU A 673 13.25 -40.26 31.14
CA GLU A 673 13.04 -40.36 32.59
C GLU A 673 12.51 -39.02 33.12
N ASN A 674 11.26 -38.98 33.59
CA ASN A 674 10.58 -37.78 34.10
C ASN A 674 10.83 -36.49 33.27
N PRO A 675 10.67 -36.52 31.92
CA PRO A 675 11.01 -35.37 31.10
C PRO A 675 10.01 -34.22 31.34
N SER A 676 10.54 -33.01 31.48
CA SER A 676 9.75 -31.77 31.42
C SER A 676 9.92 -31.09 30.07
N GLY A 677 9.06 -30.13 29.71
CA GLY A 677 9.19 -29.34 28.48
C GLY A 677 10.58 -28.73 28.26
N GLY A 678 11.28 -28.38 29.35
CA GLY A 678 12.65 -27.88 29.28
C GLY A 678 13.70 -28.93 28.88
N HIS A 679 13.47 -30.21 29.21
CA HIS A 679 14.35 -31.31 28.81
C HIS A 679 14.20 -31.62 27.32
N PHE A 680 12.97 -31.62 26.79
CA PHE A 680 12.73 -31.78 25.34
C PHE A 680 13.36 -30.64 24.54
N SER A 681 13.13 -29.39 24.96
CA SER A 681 13.73 -28.23 24.31
C SER A 681 15.26 -28.25 24.40
N GLY A 682 15.81 -28.63 25.56
CA GLY A 682 17.25 -28.76 25.77
C GLY A 682 17.93 -29.85 24.93
N ALA A 683 17.28 -31.02 24.80
CA ALA A 683 17.75 -32.13 23.96
C ALA A 683 17.80 -31.73 22.48
N SER A 684 16.68 -31.24 21.94
CA SER A 684 16.57 -30.78 20.55
C SER A 684 17.58 -29.68 20.24
N ARG A 685 17.68 -28.67 21.11
CA ARG A 685 18.64 -27.57 20.95
C ARG A 685 20.09 -28.08 20.92
N SER A 686 20.45 -28.97 21.83
CA SER A 686 21.82 -29.49 21.94
C SER A 686 22.17 -30.36 20.73
N ALA A 687 21.24 -31.20 20.28
CA ALA A 687 21.42 -32.07 19.11
C ALA A 687 21.61 -31.25 17.83
N VAL A 688 20.76 -30.24 17.59
CA VAL A 688 20.91 -29.34 16.42
C VAL A 688 22.23 -28.58 16.49
N GLN A 689 22.61 -28.03 17.65
CA GLN A 689 23.88 -27.31 17.80
C GLN A 689 25.10 -28.21 17.57
N ALA A 690 25.05 -29.46 18.03
CA ALA A 690 26.13 -30.41 17.81
C ALA A 690 26.23 -30.85 16.34
N ALA A 691 25.09 -31.05 15.66
CA ALA A 691 25.06 -31.34 14.23
C ALA A 691 25.58 -30.16 13.38
N LEU A 692 25.23 -28.92 13.75
CA LEU A 692 25.76 -27.71 13.09
C LEU A 692 27.27 -27.53 13.32
N ARG A 693 27.77 -27.83 14.53
CA ARG A 693 29.21 -27.81 14.82
C ARG A 693 29.97 -28.88 14.01
N ASP A 694 29.44 -30.10 13.94
CA ASP A 694 30.04 -31.17 13.11
C ASP A 694 30.07 -30.78 11.63
N ALA A 695 29.01 -30.16 11.13
CA ALA A 695 28.97 -29.64 9.76
C ALA A 695 30.00 -28.51 9.54
N PHE A 696 30.16 -27.64 10.53
CA PHE A 696 31.16 -26.57 10.48
C PHE A 696 32.59 -27.12 10.44
N ASP A 697 32.92 -28.08 11.30
CA ASP A 697 34.24 -28.73 11.33
C ASP A 697 34.58 -29.42 9.99
N LYS A 698 33.55 -29.95 9.31
CA LYS A 698 33.64 -30.55 7.97
C LYS A 698 33.60 -29.55 6.82
N HIS A 699 33.55 -28.25 7.11
CA HIS A 699 33.45 -27.19 6.10
C HIS A 699 32.19 -27.29 5.22
N GLN A 700 31.10 -27.85 5.76
CA GLN A 700 29.83 -28.02 5.08
C GLN A 700 28.86 -26.84 5.30
N VAL A 701 29.30 -25.74 5.91
CA VAL A 701 28.49 -24.55 6.19
C VAL A 701 28.85 -23.40 5.25
N ALA A 702 27.90 -23.00 4.41
CA ALA A 702 28.03 -21.91 3.47
C ALA A 702 27.32 -20.64 3.97
N ILE A 703 27.83 -19.47 3.56
CA ILE A 703 27.19 -18.18 3.80
C ILE A 703 26.25 -17.88 2.63
N LEU A 704 25.06 -17.38 2.96
CA LEU A 704 24.08 -16.88 2.03
C LEU A 704 24.03 -15.35 2.07
N GLU A 705 24.03 -14.73 0.90
CA GLU A 705 23.77 -13.31 0.70
C GLU A 705 22.40 -13.10 0.02
N PRO A 706 21.67 -12.02 0.34
CA PRO A 706 20.45 -11.68 -0.37
C PRO A 706 20.77 -11.18 -1.78
N LEU A 707 20.18 -11.84 -2.77
CA LEU A 707 20.15 -11.37 -4.15
C LEU A 707 18.89 -10.55 -4.40
N MET A 708 19.10 -9.43 -5.08
CA MET A 708 18.02 -8.57 -5.56
C MET A 708 17.81 -8.83 -7.03
N LEU A 709 16.55 -8.97 -7.44
CA LEU A 709 16.15 -8.80 -8.83
C LEU A 709 16.08 -7.30 -9.11
N VAL A 710 16.92 -6.84 -10.02
CA VAL A 710 17.09 -5.43 -10.35
C VAL A 710 16.66 -5.20 -11.79
N HIS A 711 15.79 -4.21 -11.99
CA HIS A 711 15.47 -3.71 -13.32
C HIS A 711 16.06 -2.31 -13.47
N ILE A 712 16.94 -2.13 -14.45
CA ILE A 712 17.60 -0.86 -14.73
C ILE A 712 17.20 -0.40 -16.13
N THR A 713 16.43 0.67 -16.18
CA THR A 713 16.12 1.38 -17.41
C THR A 713 17.19 2.45 -17.64
N CYS A 714 17.87 2.42 -18.78
CA CYS A 714 18.89 3.43 -19.12
C CYS A 714 18.95 3.65 -20.65
N PRO A 715 19.57 4.75 -21.12
CA PRO A 715 19.74 4.99 -22.54
C PRO A 715 20.65 3.92 -23.16
N GLU A 716 20.34 3.46 -24.37
CA GLU A 716 21.08 2.40 -25.10
C GLU A 716 22.59 2.68 -25.15
N ALA A 717 22.98 3.96 -25.32
CA ALA A 717 24.37 4.40 -25.37
C ALA A 717 25.19 4.03 -24.11
N VAL A 718 24.54 3.88 -22.95
CA VAL A 718 25.19 3.58 -21.66
C VAL A 718 24.93 2.14 -21.20
N ALA A 719 24.01 1.42 -21.86
CA ALA A 719 23.56 0.09 -21.45
C ALA A 719 24.72 -0.91 -21.33
N GLY A 720 25.65 -0.92 -22.29
CA GLY A 720 26.84 -1.80 -22.24
C GLY A 720 27.76 -1.51 -21.04
N THR A 721 27.87 -0.25 -20.62
CA THR A 721 28.67 0.12 -19.43
C THR A 721 27.99 -0.35 -18.16
N VAL A 722 26.65 -0.20 -18.07
CA VAL A 722 25.85 -0.66 -16.93
C VAL A 722 25.89 -2.19 -16.82
N GLN A 723 25.78 -2.92 -17.92
CA GLN A 723 25.90 -4.39 -17.91
C GLN A 723 27.26 -4.86 -17.44
N HIS A 724 28.33 -4.21 -17.90
CA HIS A 724 29.68 -4.52 -17.44
C HIS A 724 29.83 -4.26 -15.94
N ASP A 725 29.28 -3.17 -15.44
CA ASP A 725 29.32 -2.78 -14.02
C ASP A 725 28.58 -3.78 -13.13
N ILE A 726 27.41 -4.25 -13.55
CA ILE A 726 26.67 -5.31 -12.84
C ILE A 726 27.48 -6.60 -12.80
N THR A 727 28.04 -7.02 -13.93
CA THR A 727 28.69 -8.33 -14.04
C THR A 727 30.07 -8.36 -13.38
N ALA A 728 30.86 -7.30 -13.55
CA ALA A 728 32.24 -7.24 -13.07
C ALA A 728 32.39 -6.49 -11.74
N GLY A 729 31.63 -5.41 -11.53
CA GLY A 729 31.69 -4.59 -10.32
C GLY A 729 30.84 -5.19 -9.19
N ALA A 730 29.55 -5.39 -9.45
CA ALA A 730 28.62 -5.90 -8.45
C ALA A 730 28.60 -7.44 -8.35
N GLY A 731 29.20 -8.13 -9.33
CA GLY A 731 29.22 -9.60 -9.41
C GLY A 731 27.82 -10.21 -9.47
N GLY A 732 26.90 -9.53 -10.16
CA GLY A 732 25.57 -10.02 -10.51
C GLY A 732 25.54 -10.72 -11.87
N SER A 733 24.38 -11.26 -12.22
CA SER A 733 24.10 -11.88 -13.52
C SER A 733 23.01 -11.11 -14.24
N VAL A 734 23.29 -10.69 -15.48
CA VAL A 734 22.27 -10.10 -16.35
C VAL A 734 21.42 -11.25 -16.90
N LEU A 735 20.11 -11.19 -16.65
CA LEU A 735 19.16 -12.18 -17.13
C LEU A 735 18.70 -11.82 -18.54
N GLU A 736 18.21 -10.59 -18.69
CA GLU A 736 17.56 -10.11 -19.92
C GLU A 736 17.93 -8.65 -20.18
N VAL A 737 17.97 -8.30 -21.47
CA VAL A 737 18.23 -6.95 -21.96
C VAL A 737 17.21 -6.68 -23.05
N ASN A 738 16.16 -5.95 -22.70
CA ASN A 738 15.03 -5.72 -23.58
C ASN A 738 15.10 -4.28 -24.12
N ASP A 739 14.98 -4.16 -25.44
CA ASP A 739 14.83 -2.87 -26.09
C ASP A 739 13.37 -2.42 -25.92
N ARG A 740 13.15 -1.47 -25.02
CA ARG A 740 11.81 -0.93 -24.74
C ARG A 740 11.18 -0.24 -25.95
N THR A 741 11.98 0.15 -26.94
CA THR A 741 11.48 0.71 -28.20
C THR A 741 11.10 -0.34 -29.25
N ALA A 742 11.52 -1.60 -29.11
CA ALA A 742 11.24 -2.67 -30.07
C ALA A 742 10.08 -3.58 -29.65
N GLU A 743 9.85 -3.80 -28.35
CA GLU A 743 8.77 -4.68 -27.84
C GLU A 743 7.35 -4.17 -28.06
N ALA A 744 7.17 -2.89 -28.42
CA ALA A 744 5.87 -2.41 -28.88
C ALA A 744 5.38 -3.15 -30.15
N ALA A 745 6.20 -3.93 -30.86
CA ALA A 745 5.82 -4.45 -32.17
C ALA A 745 5.37 -5.92 -32.23
N THR A 746 5.56 -6.74 -31.19
CA THR A 746 5.54 -8.22 -31.39
C THR A 746 4.55 -9.03 -30.58
N ASP A 747 3.76 -8.45 -29.67
CA ASP A 747 2.74 -9.21 -28.91
C ASP A 747 1.51 -8.35 -28.54
N GLU A 748 1.07 -7.51 -29.49
CA GLU A 748 0.00 -6.54 -29.26
C GLU A 748 -1.39 -7.20 -29.23
N LEU A 749 -1.98 -7.33 -28.02
CA LEU A 749 -3.41 -7.57 -27.81
C LEU A 749 -4.28 -6.39 -28.33
N ILE A 750 -3.67 -5.22 -28.55
CA ILE A 750 -4.34 -3.97 -28.95
C ILE A 750 -3.61 -3.39 -30.16
N ASP A 751 -4.31 -3.25 -31.28
CA ASP A 751 -3.79 -2.58 -32.47
C ASP A 751 -3.62 -1.08 -32.23
N VAL A 752 -2.38 -0.67 -31.94
CA VAL A 752 -2.03 0.72 -31.59
C VAL A 752 -2.34 1.68 -32.73
N SER A 753 -2.43 1.22 -33.98
CA SER A 753 -2.76 2.07 -35.14
C SER A 753 -4.20 2.58 -35.12
N LYS A 754 -5.10 1.90 -34.37
CA LYS A 754 -6.51 2.29 -34.24
C LYS A 754 -6.77 3.23 -33.06
N ILE A 755 -5.78 3.44 -32.20
CA ILE A 755 -5.91 4.33 -31.05
C ILE A 755 -6.06 5.78 -31.54
N TYR A 756 -7.14 6.40 -31.13
CA TYR A 756 -7.32 7.83 -31.33
C TYR A 756 -6.48 8.62 -30.33
N ALA A 757 -5.66 9.54 -30.83
CA ALA A 757 -4.91 10.48 -30.03
C ALA A 757 -4.92 11.85 -30.72
N PRO A 758 -5.36 12.92 -30.04
CA PRO A 758 -5.49 14.23 -30.67
C PRO A 758 -4.10 14.78 -31.06
N PRO A 759 -4.01 15.57 -32.15
CA PRO A 759 -2.75 16.14 -32.59
C PRO A 759 -2.20 17.13 -31.56
N ASP A 760 -0.90 17.06 -31.27
CA ASP A 760 -0.24 18.04 -30.42
C ASP A 760 0.16 19.28 -31.26
N PRO A 761 0.09 20.50 -30.69
CA PRO A 761 0.41 21.73 -31.42
C PRO A 761 1.86 21.76 -31.95
N TYR A 762 2.77 21.06 -31.27
CA TYR A 762 4.19 20.98 -31.59
C TYR A 762 4.53 20.04 -32.76
N GLU A 763 3.58 19.26 -33.27
CA GLU A 763 3.80 18.31 -34.37
C GLU A 763 4.03 19.03 -35.72
N SER A 764 3.57 20.28 -35.84
CA SER A 764 3.67 21.10 -37.06
C SER A 764 5.03 21.80 -37.27
N VAL A 765 5.93 21.80 -36.28
CA VAL A 765 7.30 22.31 -36.47
C VAL A 765 8.16 21.18 -37.05
N THR A 766 8.02 20.95 -38.35
CA THR A 766 8.93 20.08 -39.10
C THR A 766 10.34 20.65 -39.00
N SER A 767 11.19 20.00 -38.20
CA SER A 767 12.57 20.43 -38.01
C SER A 767 13.33 20.37 -39.33
N LEU A 768 13.74 21.54 -39.84
CA LEU A 768 14.69 21.71 -40.96
C LEU A 768 16.13 21.27 -40.62
N ARG A 769 16.34 20.54 -39.52
CA ARG A 769 17.61 19.91 -39.17
C ARG A 769 17.39 18.49 -38.67
N GLY A 770 17.63 17.54 -39.58
CA GLY A 770 18.16 16.20 -39.37
C GLY A 770 17.66 15.40 -38.17
N LYS A 771 16.89 14.34 -38.45
CA LYS A 771 16.72 13.11 -37.64
C LYS A 771 17.18 13.25 -36.18
N LYS A 772 16.30 13.71 -35.28
CA LYS A 772 16.43 13.32 -33.88
C LYS A 772 16.08 11.85 -33.81
N SER A 773 17.11 11.01 -33.76
CA SER A 773 16.96 9.64 -33.27
C SER A 773 16.25 9.72 -31.92
N LEU A 774 15.09 9.09 -31.78
CA LEU A 774 14.57 8.74 -30.46
C LEU A 774 15.74 8.09 -29.71
N THR A 775 16.11 8.65 -28.55
CA THR A 775 17.11 8.02 -27.68
C THR A 775 16.50 6.71 -27.23
N ARG A 776 16.93 5.61 -27.84
CA ARG A 776 16.46 4.27 -27.50
C ARG A 776 16.80 3.99 -26.05
N VAL A 777 15.84 3.38 -25.36
CA VAL A 777 15.93 3.09 -23.94
C VAL A 777 15.91 1.58 -23.79
N VAL A 778 16.85 1.06 -23.02
CA VAL A 778 17.01 -0.37 -22.79
C VAL A 778 16.67 -0.64 -21.33
N GLU A 779 15.95 -1.73 -21.08
CA GLU A 779 15.73 -2.28 -19.76
C GLU A 779 16.65 -3.48 -19.55
N ILE A 780 17.44 -3.44 -18.48
CA ILE A 780 18.36 -4.49 -18.08
C ILE A 780 17.76 -5.14 -16.84
N THR A 781 17.38 -6.41 -16.94
CA THR A 781 16.93 -7.22 -15.82
C THR A 781 18.11 -8.07 -15.34
N ALA A 782 18.49 -7.96 -14.07
CA ALA A 782 19.66 -8.63 -13.52
C ALA A 782 19.44 -9.11 -12.08
N LYS A 783 20.09 -10.19 -11.68
CA LYS A 783 20.19 -10.63 -10.27
C LYS A 783 21.51 -10.16 -9.69
N VAL A 784 21.47 -9.35 -8.64
CA VAL A 784 22.65 -8.68 -8.08
C VAL A 784 22.70 -8.80 -6.55
N PRO A 785 23.86 -9.08 -5.94
CA PRO A 785 24.00 -9.05 -4.49
C PRO A 785 23.63 -7.69 -3.89
N TYR A 786 22.82 -7.69 -2.82
CA TYR A 786 22.32 -6.45 -2.24
C TYR A 786 23.43 -5.54 -1.69
N LYS A 787 24.53 -6.10 -1.17
CA LYS A 787 25.67 -5.34 -0.62
C LYS A 787 26.24 -4.32 -1.61
N GLU A 788 26.42 -4.74 -2.85
CA GLU A 788 26.99 -3.91 -3.91
C GLU A 788 25.96 -2.88 -4.44
N MET A 789 24.67 -3.11 -4.17
CA MET A 789 23.57 -2.23 -4.62
C MET A 789 23.23 -1.09 -3.64
N LEU A 790 23.73 -1.13 -2.40
CA LEU A 790 23.42 -0.13 -1.36
C LEU A 790 23.74 1.33 -1.75
N ASN A 791 24.76 1.55 -2.59
CA ASN A 791 25.18 2.86 -3.08
C ASN A 791 25.19 2.95 -4.61
N TYR A 792 24.55 2.00 -5.29
CA TYR A 792 24.66 1.86 -6.74
C TYR A 792 23.81 2.89 -7.49
N ASP A 793 22.71 3.40 -6.92
CA ASP A 793 21.92 4.47 -7.55
C ASP A 793 22.75 5.75 -7.77
N ASP A 794 23.55 6.15 -6.77
CA ASP A 794 24.46 7.29 -6.87
C ASP A 794 25.52 7.06 -7.95
N HIS A 795 26.00 5.82 -8.06
CA HIS A 795 26.96 5.43 -9.08
C HIS A 795 26.36 5.49 -10.50
N LEU A 796 25.14 4.96 -10.68
CA LEU A 796 24.41 5.02 -11.94
C LEU A 796 24.10 6.46 -12.35
N ARG A 797 23.73 7.32 -11.41
CA ARG A 797 23.41 8.73 -11.67
C ARG A 797 24.56 9.45 -12.38
N SER A 798 25.80 9.18 -11.97
CA SER A 798 26.98 9.76 -12.60
C SER A 798 27.19 9.27 -14.05
N LYS A 799 26.89 7.99 -14.32
CA LYS A 799 27.11 7.35 -15.63
C LYS A 799 26.00 7.64 -16.63
N THR A 800 24.76 7.78 -16.17
CA THR A 800 23.58 8.00 -17.03
C THR A 800 23.18 9.47 -17.12
N ALA A 801 23.97 10.38 -16.53
CA ALA A 801 23.63 11.79 -16.36
C ALA A 801 22.25 11.98 -15.70
N GLY A 802 21.90 11.10 -14.76
CA GLY A 802 20.61 11.07 -14.06
C GLY A 802 19.43 10.60 -14.89
N ARG A 803 19.65 10.03 -16.09
CA ARG A 803 18.59 9.51 -16.97
C ARG A 803 18.41 8.00 -16.83
N HIS A 804 18.48 7.48 -15.62
CA HIS A 804 18.19 6.08 -15.32
C HIS A 804 17.01 5.95 -14.38
N SER A 805 16.36 4.79 -14.44
CA SER A 805 15.44 4.33 -13.40
C SER A 805 15.93 2.96 -12.96
N MET A 806 16.14 2.78 -11.66
CA MET A 806 16.51 1.50 -11.09
C MET A 806 15.42 1.05 -10.14
N THR A 807 15.14 -0.24 -10.17
CA THR A 807 14.17 -0.92 -9.33
C THR A 807 14.83 -2.14 -8.75
N MET A 808 14.54 -2.46 -7.48
CA MET A 808 15.03 -3.68 -6.87
C MET A 808 13.94 -4.36 -6.05
N SER A 809 13.87 -5.68 -6.12
CA SER A 809 13.06 -6.51 -5.23
C SER A 809 13.92 -7.67 -4.72
N PHE A 810 13.66 -8.11 -3.50
CA PHE A 810 14.27 -9.34 -3.02
C PHE A 810 13.86 -10.51 -3.94
N ASP A 811 14.84 -11.28 -4.42
CA ASP A 811 14.61 -12.46 -5.24
C ASP A 811 14.77 -13.73 -4.40
N SER A 812 15.98 -13.93 -3.89
CA SER A 812 16.35 -15.14 -3.17
C SER A 812 17.63 -14.94 -2.36
N PHE A 813 17.92 -15.87 -1.46
CA PHE A 813 19.23 -15.98 -0.85
C PHE A 813 20.11 -16.91 -1.69
N ALA A 814 21.34 -16.49 -2.01
CA ALA A 814 22.29 -17.28 -2.77
C ALA A 814 23.62 -17.45 -2.04
N ARG A 815 24.34 -18.53 -2.33
CA ARG A 815 25.65 -18.81 -1.72
C ARG A 815 26.67 -17.76 -2.17
N VAL A 816 27.39 -17.21 -1.20
CA VAL A 816 28.54 -16.36 -1.48
C VAL A 816 29.67 -17.25 -2.01
N VAL A 817 30.27 -16.87 -3.14
CA VAL A 817 31.35 -17.65 -3.79
C VAL A 817 32.60 -16.82 -4.05
N GLY A 818 33.75 -17.49 -4.14
CA GLY A 818 35.00 -16.91 -4.66
C GLY A 818 35.64 -15.87 -3.74
N HIS A 819 36.02 -14.71 -4.31
CA HIS A 819 36.68 -13.63 -3.56
C HIS A 819 35.77 -13.01 -2.50
N ARG A 820 34.45 -12.99 -2.72
CA ARG A 820 33.48 -12.42 -1.77
C ARG A 820 33.40 -13.24 -0.49
N GLU A 821 33.50 -14.57 -0.60
CA GLU A 821 33.50 -15.45 0.55
C GLU A 821 34.76 -15.27 1.42
N LYS A 822 35.91 -15.00 0.80
CA LYS A 822 37.18 -14.75 1.53
C LYS A 822 37.17 -13.43 2.31
N GLY A 823 36.33 -12.48 1.92
CA GLY A 823 36.19 -11.19 2.60
C GLY A 823 35.18 -11.18 3.75
N LEU A 824 34.46 -12.28 3.97
CA LEU A 824 33.44 -12.46 5.01
C LEU A 824 33.90 -13.42 6.10
#